data_AF-A0A1X7CFA5-F1
#
_entry.id   AF-A0A1X7CFA5-F1
#
_cell.length_a   1.000
_cell.length_b   1.000
_cell.length_c   1.000
_cell.angle_alpha   90.00
_cell.angle_beta   90.00
_cell.angle_gamma   90.00
#
_symmetry.space_group_name_H-M   'P 1'
#
loop_
_entity.id
_entity.type
_entity.pdbx_description
1 polymer ?
#
loop_
_entity_poly.entity_id
_entity_poly.type
_entity_poly.pdbx_seq_one_letter_code
_entity_poly.pdbx_strand_id
1 'polypeptide(L)'
;MILKSRGSRDPIAKLKSDAVNYFISPAELEQRLNEVEQALGLSKLGLKVTIQDVAHEWGECSGSPFVIDRINSAGVTIELYITDKSQSADLNVQQKLHQLFGSLVEVWGSEYRNNHGGLYLKAAGAEEMFKNSIVPMSSLSNVPRLSVVYIDLDKFKSVNDQCGHDEGDRAIRQVYAEMHKVCRALGGLAFIDGGDEFILVLPCDRPMDISARLWELRTKIHSLSFGEQKLKIGMTAGVISKSIDEVSKDIHGIKKTCEALTKSGGDHKEKKRGTISFERSEEQFDSVKYPVSLSDFFKLGLCLSKSRQFFENCFVDERLNLIVHQVSLLTSFPPQPKEVEAAVADVISWFGVTITSECDERYLLNRSGDGLCISQSSITLAVMHALSRAAINHKWPASAGETLSVMFDESSVRCAVHIDEIKVWGDLNECGHDSILFGSLVGKGSDNEKEGVAVGVQIGFDQKPRTPGGAKLPPDFFIDHVRVDIRPRTGGGLPDFWQAALAQVVSALNKAKNPAPVLVWGDTPESTEIFKRLNDLGAWSNDEIASLTGLATSQVAKIKERLNGNVLIVNNSALLDALYNCYLSFSGEERLDAKVAHRDDYSLKRPMISAAPLDQSEGIVCKTSREGYPIIIDTLRKTEKIRFAIDDSGQEQRELIAFKLKLMFPLIDRVPDYLADQLPNLEQYASTVLLSDDGIIRKGLESSGQIDAFVSYLARYVGHHKKSRSTRRACIVVPHVPDEHGEPRPLGLISVWATPRFASPSATFLDFVFVWRTVEAFIGFPYSLYGSIKLAEDLINRIASTAGIAVSSDGLQLGELNYVALSLHIGSDEFHTRVAKQIVDSASD
;
A
#
# COMPACT_ATOMS: atom_id res chain seq x y z
N MET A 1 5.08 35.89 -2.51
CA MET A 1 5.54 37.22 -2.95
C MET A 1 5.17 37.39 -4.41
N ILE A 2 4.29 38.34 -4.70
CA ILE A 2 3.80 38.66 -6.05
C ILE A 2 4.95 39.29 -6.85
N LEU A 3 5.45 38.61 -7.88
CA LEU A 3 6.36 39.20 -8.87
C LEU A 3 5.55 39.87 -9.98
N LYS A 4 5.31 41.17 -9.79
CA LYS A 4 4.85 42.10 -10.83
C LYS A 4 5.92 42.26 -11.93
N SER A 5 5.43 42.30 -13.16
CA SER A 5 5.99 42.99 -14.35
C SER A 5 7.44 42.72 -14.76
N ARG A 6 7.63 41.80 -15.71
CA ARG A 6 8.60 41.97 -16.81
C ARG A 6 7.80 41.82 -18.12
N GLY A 7 7.87 42.82 -18.99
CA GLY A 7 7.00 42.98 -20.15
C GLY A 7 6.90 41.75 -21.04
N SER A 8 5.74 41.55 -21.68
CA SER A 8 5.56 40.49 -22.68
C SER A 8 6.56 40.75 -23.82
N ARG A 9 7.69 40.04 -23.79
CA ARG A 9 8.59 39.97 -24.95
C ARG A 9 7.78 39.33 -26.06
N ASP A 10 7.77 39.95 -27.24
CA ASP A 10 7.21 39.40 -28.46
C ASP A 10 7.69 37.93 -28.61
N PRO A 11 6.78 36.93 -28.61
CA PRO A 11 7.14 35.52 -28.68
C PRO A 11 8.01 35.16 -29.89
N ILE A 12 7.83 35.88 -31.01
CA ILE A 12 8.61 35.67 -32.23
C ILE A 12 10.03 36.19 -32.06
N ALA A 13 10.18 37.41 -31.50
CA ALA A 13 11.49 37.98 -31.20
C ALA A 13 12.26 37.15 -30.15
N LYS A 14 11.54 36.55 -29.19
CA LYS A 14 12.11 35.62 -28.21
C LYS A 14 12.59 34.33 -28.90
N LEU A 15 11.77 33.71 -29.75
CA LEU A 15 12.16 32.52 -30.51
C LEU A 15 13.44 32.77 -31.30
N LYS A 16 13.52 33.91 -31.99
CA LYS A 16 14.70 34.35 -32.73
C LYS A 16 15.94 34.50 -31.84
N SER A 17 15.81 35.24 -30.75
CA SER A 17 16.91 35.46 -29.79
C SER A 17 17.43 34.15 -29.21
N ASP A 18 16.52 33.23 -28.90
CA ASP A 18 16.86 31.96 -28.28
C ASP A 18 17.47 30.99 -29.30
N ALA A 19 17.04 31.01 -30.56
CA ALA A 19 17.61 30.20 -31.65
C ALA A 19 19.12 30.40 -31.85
N VAL A 20 19.61 31.61 -31.55
CA VAL A 20 21.02 31.98 -31.64
C VAL A 20 21.83 31.41 -30.47
N ASN A 21 21.19 31.17 -29.32
CA ASN A 21 21.89 30.84 -28.07
C ASN A 21 21.68 29.39 -27.61
N TYR A 22 20.64 28.71 -28.11
CA TYR A 22 20.21 27.39 -27.67
C TYR A 22 19.85 26.48 -28.86
N PHE A 23 20.27 25.22 -28.81
CA PHE A 23 19.52 24.15 -29.47
C PHE A 23 18.14 24.04 -28.85
N ILE A 24 17.12 24.35 -29.64
CA ILE A 24 15.72 24.25 -29.26
C ILE A 24 15.27 22.81 -29.49
N SER A 25 14.77 22.14 -28.43
CA SER A 25 14.28 20.77 -28.56
C SER A 25 13.00 20.70 -29.40
N PRO A 26 12.68 19.55 -30.02
CA PRO A 26 11.44 19.43 -30.80
C PRO A 26 10.16 19.72 -29.99
N ALA A 27 10.17 19.40 -28.69
CA ALA A 27 9.05 19.69 -27.80
C ALA A 27 8.98 21.17 -27.41
N GLU A 28 10.14 21.79 -27.12
CA GLU A 28 10.21 23.21 -26.82
C GLU A 28 9.77 24.07 -28.00
N LEU A 29 10.17 23.70 -29.20
CA LEU A 29 9.73 24.31 -30.45
C LEU A 29 8.20 24.24 -30.60
N GLU A 30 7.60 23.09 -30.34
CA GLU A 30 6.14 22.90 -30.39
C GLU A 30 5.43 23.85 -29.41
N GLN A 31 5.92 23.92 -28.17
CA GLN A 31 5.39 24.84 -27.16
C GLN A 31 5.49 26.31 -27.61
N ARG A 32 6.64 26.71 -28.17
CA ARG A 32 6.85 28.08 -28.66
C ARG A 32 5.94 28.41 -29.84
N LEU A 33 5.69 27.46 -30.73
CA LEU A 33 4.71 27.63 -31.83
C LEU A 33 3.30 27.84 -31.27
N ASN A 34 2.91 27.10 -30.23
CA ASN A 34 1.61 27.28 -29.57
C ASN A 34 1.48 28.65 -28.87
N GLU A 35 2.55 29.14 -28.23
CA GLU A 35 2.58 30.50 -27.65
C GLU A 35 2.43 31.58 -28.73
N VAL A 36 3.08 31.39 -29.87
CA VAL A 36 2.97 32.28 -31.03
C VAL A 36 1.56 32.23 -31.64
N GLU A 37 0.98 31.04 -31.80
CA GLU A 37 -0.40 30.86 -32.28
C GLU A 37 -1.39 31.70 -31.45
N GLN A 38 -1.33 31.57 -30.12
CA GLN A 38 -2.16 32.35 -29.20
C GLN A 38 -1.92 33.85 -29.32
N ALA A 39 -0.66 34.28 -29.44
CA ALA A 39 -0.29 35.69 -29.57
C ALA A 39 -0.70 36.32 -30.91
N LEU A 40 -0.78 35.51 -31.97
CA LEU A 40 -1.27 35.92 -33.29
C LEU A 40 -2.80 35.84 -33.40
N GLY A 41 -3.47 35.24 -32.41
CA GLY A 41 -4.91 35.03 -32.39
C GLY A 41 -5.39 34.04 -33.44
N LEU A 42 -4.50 33.18 -33.96
CA LEU A 42 -4.83 32.17 -34.98
C LEU A 42 -5.48 30.94 -34.34
N SER A 43 -6.36 30.29 -35.09
CA SER A 43 -7.05 29.10 -34.59
C SER A 43 -6.18 27.83 -34.56
N LYS A 44 -5.28 27.67 -35.55
CA LYS A 44 -4.21 26.65 -35.60
C LYS A 44 -3.05 27.08 -36.47
N LEU A 45 -1.83 26.84 -35.99
CA LEU A 45 -0.58 26.99 -36.75
C LEU A 45 0.06 25.61 -36.99
N GLY A 46 0.59 25.39 -38.19
CA GLY A 46 1.38 24.20 -38.51
C GLY A 46 2.74 24.55 -39.08
N LEU A 47 3.76 23.75 -38.75
CA LEU A 47 5.10 23.86 -39.31
C LEU A 47 5.54 22.49 -39.79
N LYS A 48 6.02 22.43 -41.03
CA LYS A 48 6.65 21.25 -41.59
C LYS A 48 8.03 21.61 -42.08
N VAL A 49 9.00 20.79 -41.70
CA VAL A 49 10.36 20.87 -42.20
C VAL A 49 10.70 19.56 -42.89
N THR A 50 10.89 19.63 -44.20
CA THR A 50 11.24 18.50 -45.05
C THR A 50 12.71 18.55 -45.41
N ILE A 51 13.45 17.52 -45.04
CA ILE A 51 14.87 17.36 -45.30
C ILE A 51 15.00 16.24 -46.34
N GLN A 52 15.27 16.60 -47.59
CA GLN A 52 15.24 15.68 -48.73
C GLN A 52 13.91 14.89 -48.80
N ASP A 53 13.87 13.59 -48.45
CA ASP A 53 12.65 12.75 -48.45
C ASP A 53 12.01 12.55 -47.06
N VAL A 54 12.50 13.24 -46.03
CA VAL A 54 12.05 13.06 -44.63
C VAL A 54 11.36 14.32 -44.11
N ALA A 55 10.10 14.20 -43.66
CA ALA A 55 9.32 15.31 -43.12
C ALA A 55 9.22 15.26 -41.59
N HIS A 56 9.45 16.41 -40.96
CA HIS A 56 9.20 16.66 -39.54
C HIS A 56 8.06 17.67 -39.42
N GLU A 57 7.01 17.36 -38.67
CA GLU A 57 5.77 18.16 -38.62
C GLU A 57 5.40 18.53 -37.18
N TRP A 58 4.93 19.75 -36.96
CA TRP A 58 4.43 20.29 -35.70
C TRP A 58 3.10 21.01 -35.94
N GLY A 59 2.15 20.89 -35.02
CA GLY A 59 0.81 21.47 -35.21
C GLY A 59 0.02 20.85 -36.36
N GLU A 60 -0.92 21.60 -36.96
CA GLU A 60 -1.77 21.10 -38.06
C GLU A 60 -1.21 21.48 -39.44
N CYS A 61 -0.63 20.49 -40.14
CA CYS A 61 -0.09 20.63 -41.49
C CYS A 61 -1.05 20.14 -42.59
N SER A 62 -2.33 20.54 -42.52
CA SER A 62 -3.37 20.13 -43.48
C SER A 62 -3.54 21.16 -44.61
N GLY A 63 -3.79 20.69 -45.85
CA GLY A 63 -4.04 21.56 -47.00
C GLY A 63 -2.76 22.09 -47.68
N SER A 64 -2.84 23.27 -48.30
CA SER A 64 -1.70 23.93 -48.94
C SER A 64 -0.97 24.84 -47.95
N PRO A 65 0.37 24.82 -47.91
CA PRO A 65 1.13 25.72 -47.04
C PRO A 65 0.91 27.19 -47.43
N PHE A 66 0.93 28.05 -46.42
CA PHE A 66 0.79 29.49 -46.54
C PHE A 66 2.10 30.15 -47.00
N VAL A 67 3.25 29.70 -46.47
CA VAL A 67 4.61 30.13 -46.89
C VAL A 67 5.47 28.89 -47.09
N ILE A 68 6.28 28.89 -48.15
CA ILE A 68 7.26 27.85 -48.44
C ILE A 68 8.60 28.52 -48.73
N ASP A 69 9.68 28.00 -48.15
CA ASP A 69 11.04 28.40 -48.50
C ASP A 69 11.99 27.20 -48.57
N ARG A 70 13.08 27.36 -49.31
CA ARG A 70 14.07 26.30 -49.59
C ARG A 70 15.48 26.77 -49.25
N ILE A 71 16.08 26.10 -48.28
CA ILE A 71 17.46 26.33 -47.86
C ILE A 71 18.37 25.44 -48.70
N ASN A 72 18.90 26.01 -49.79
CA ASN A 72 19.62 25.27 -50.84
C ASN A 72 20.94 24.62 -50.38
N SER A 73 21.60 25.12 -49.33
CA SER A 73 22.85 24.55 -48.81
C SER A 73 22.67 23.21 -48.09
N ALA A 74 21.45 22.86 -47.67
CA ALA A 74 21.16 21.66 -46.88
C ALA A 74 20.02 20.79 -47.45
N GLY A 75 19.43 21.16 -48.59
CA GLY A 75 18.30 20.42 -49.18
C GLY A 75 17.06 20.42 -48.28
N VAL A 76 16.88 21.48 -47.49
CA VAL A 76 15.78 21.62 -46.51
C VAL A 76 14.68 22.52 -47.08
N THR A 77 13.44 22.08 -47.00
CA THR A 77 12.24 22.85 -47.30
C THR A 77 11.47 23.12 -46.01
N ILE A 78 11.13 24.38 -45.74
CA ILE A 78 10.33 24.78 -44.58
C ILE A 78 8.98 25.27 -45.09
N GLU A 79 7.91 24.75 -44.53
CA GLU A 79 6.52 25.01 -44.93
C GLU A 79 5.70 25.41 -43.70
N LEU A 80 5.04 26.55 -43.76
CA LEU A 80 4.16 27.05 -42.69
C LEU A 80 2.70 26.93 -43.12
N TYR A 81 1.86 26.34 -42.27
CA TYR A 81 0.46 26.07 -42.52
C TYR A 81 -0.43 26.91 -41.59
N ILE A 82 -1.54 27.42 -42.14
CA ILE A 82 -2.54 28.17 -41.38
C ILE A 82 -3.91 27.73 -41.87
N THR A 83 -4.75 27.27 -40.94
CA THR A 83 -6.08 26.72 -41.25
C THR A 83 -7.12 27.83 -41.40
N ASP A 84 -7.09 28.88 -40.57
CA ASP A 84 -8.00 30.02 -40.65
C ASP A 84 -7.46 31.12 -41.58
N LYS A 85 -7.95 31.13 -42.82
CA LYS A 85 -7.58 32.12 -43.84
C LYS A 85 -8.22 33.50 -43.62
N SER A 86 -9.23 33.62 -42.76
CA SER A 86 -9.94 34.88 -42.55
C SER A 86 -9.15 35.85 -41.68
N GLN A 87 -8.45 35.34 -40.66
CA GLN A 87 -7.62 36.13 -39.75
C GLN A 87 -6.20 36.37 -40.29
N SER A 88 -5.67 35.47 -41.13
CA SER A 88 -4.33 35.61 -41.73
C SER A 88 -4.24 36.65 -42.85
N ALA A 89 -5.36 37.29 -43.21
CA ALA A 89 -5.40 38.41 -44.14
C ALA A 89 -5.03 39.76 -43.50
N ASP A 90 -4.96 39.85 -42.17
CA ASP A 90 -4.54 41.07 -41.46
C ASP A 90 -3.05 41.35 -41.69
N LEU A 91 -2.73 42.58 -42.12
CA LEU A 91 -1.35 42.99 -42.45
C LEU A 91 -0.37 42.82 -41.28
N ASN A 92 -0.80 43.07 -40.05
CA ASN A 92 0.02 42.92 -38.85
C ASN A 92 0.30 41.43 -38.56
N VAL A 93 -0.70 40.57 -38.76
CA VAL A 93 -0.55 39.12 -38.64
C VAL A 93 0.40 38.60 -39.73
N GLN A 94 0.28 39.07 -40.97
CA GLN A 94 1.19 38.69 -42.06
C GLN A 94 2.64 39.10 -41.81
N GLN A 95 2.88 40.32 -41.32
CA GLN A 95 4.23 40.78 -40.96
C GLN A 95 4.85 39.90 -39.88
N LYS A 96 4.08 39.56 -38.84
CA LYS A 96 4.54 38.67 -37.77
C LYS A 96 4.74 37.23 -38.24
N LEU A 97 3.89 36.70 -39.11
CA LEU A 97 4.08 35.37 -39.71
C LEU A 97 5.35 35.31 -40.55
N HIS A 98 5.67 36.37 -41.29
CA HIS A 98 6.92 36.45 -42.04
C HIS A 98 8.14 36.52 -41.11
N GLN A 99 8.05 37.27 -40.00
CA GLN A 99 9.09 37.31 -38.97
C GLN A 99 9.27 35.95 -38.27
N LEU A 100 8.18 35.26 -37.94
CA LEU A 100 8.20 33.90 -37.41
C LEU A 100 8.90 32.96 -38.40
N PHE A 101 8.48 32.99 -39.66
CA PHE A 101 9.06 32.15 -40.70
C PHE A 101 10.56 32.39 -40.86
N GLY A 102 11.00 33.65 -40.91
CA GLY A 102 12.43 33.99 -40.93
C GLY A 102 13.17 33.50 -39.68
N SER A 103 12.53 33.56 -38.50
CA SER A 103 13.11 33.03 -37.25
C SER A 103 13.23 31.51 -37.28
N LEU A 104 12.25 30.80 -37.86
CA LEU A 104 12.30 29.35 -38.04
C LEU A 104 13.37 28.95 -39.07
N VAL A 105 13.53 29.70 -40.15
CA VAL A 105 14.66 29.49 -41.08
C VAL A 105 16.01 29.63 -40.35
N GLU A 106 16.13 30.60 -39.44
CA GLU A 106 17.33 30.75 -38.59
C GLU A 106 17.52 29.57 -37.61
N VAL A 107 16.44 29.08 -36.96
CA VAL A 107 16.49 27.89 -36.06
C VAL A 107 16.95 26.62 -36.79
N TRP A 108 16.63 26.47 -38.07
CA TRP A 108 17.03 25.29 -38.88
C TRP A 108 18.29 25.52 -39.74
N GLY A 109 18.86 26.72 -39.75
CA GLY A 109 19.90 27.16 -40.69
C GLY A 109 21.35 26.73 -40.37
N SER A 110 21.79 25.71 -41.09
CA SER A 110 23.14 25.33 -41.58
C SER A 110 24.40 25.18 -40.70
N GLU A 111 24.67 25.93 -39.63
CA GLU A 111 26.01 25.81 -38.98
C GLU A 111 26.17 24.51 -38.16
N TYR A 112 25.10 24.13 -37.47
CA TYR A 112 25.09 22.98 -36.56
C TYR A 112 24.36 21.75 -37.11
N ARG A 113 23.86 21.83 -38.34
CA ARG A 113 23.12 20.75 -39.01
C ARG A 113 23.84 20.32 -40.28
N ASN A 114 24.04 19.02 -40.44
CA ASN A 114 24.73 18.44 -41.60
C ASN A 114 23.78 18.21 -42.79
N ASN A 115 24.29 17.64 -43.89
CA ASN A 115 23.51 17.23 -45.06
C ASN A 115 22.44 16.16 -44.76
N HIS A 116 22.49 15.52 -43.59
CA HIS A 116 21.49 14.58 -43.09
C HIS A 116 20.39 15.26 -42.26
N GLY A 117 20.46 16.58 -42.06
CA GLY A 117 19.44 17.35 -41.34
C GLY A 117 19.48 17.26 -39.81
N GLY A 118 20.37 16.43 -39.26
CA GLY A 118 20.53 16.24 -37.83
C GLY A 118 21.51 17.22 -37.20
N LEU A 119 21.35 17.46 -35.89
CA LEU A 119 22.29 18.30 -35.13
C LEU A 119 23.64 17.58 -34.97
N TYR A 120 24.74 18.32 -35.08
CA TYR A 120 26.09 17.78 -35.00
C TYR A 120 26.83 18.38 -33.79
N LEU A 121 27.07 17.57 -32.75
CA LEU A 121 27.67 18.05 -31.50
C LEU A 121 29.14 18.47 -31.67
N LYS A 122 29.81 17.97 -32.72
CA LYS A 122 31.21 18.30 -33.05
C LYS A 122 31.38 19.58 -33.88
N ALA A 123 30.29 20.23 -34.28
CA ALA A 123 30.39 21.50 -35.02
C ALA A 123 30.98 22.61 -34.12
N ALA A 124 31.71 23.56 -34.72
CA ALA A 124 32.34 24.64 -33.98
C ALA A 124 31.28 25.49 -33.28
N GLY A 125 31.40 25.70 -31.95
CA GLY A 125 30.41 26.43 -31.14
C GLY A 125 29.25 25.59 -30.60
N ALA A 126 29.08 24.34 -31.07
CA ALA A 126 27.93 23.49 -30.70
C ALA A 126 27.91 23.15 -29.22
N GLU A 127 29.09 22.94 -28.61
CA GLU A 127 29.20 22.58 -27.20
C GLU A 127 28.73 23.72 -26.28
N GLU A 128 29.05 24.96 -26.62
CA GLU A 128 28.60 26.14 -25.85
C GLU A 128 27.08 26.32 -25.97
N MET A 129 26.55 26.20 -27.19
CA MET A 129 25.12 26.22 -27.46
C MET A 129 24.38 25.08 -26.73
N PHE A 130 24.95 23.87 -26.70
CA PHE A 130 24.41 22.74 -25.96
C PHE A 130 24.39 23.00 -24.45
N LYS A 131 25.48 23.51 -23.86
CA LYS A 131 25.53 23.87 -22.43
C LYS A 131 24.43 24.84 -22.05
N ASN A 132 24.16 25.81 -22.92
CA ASN A 132 23.08 26.77 -22.75
C ASN A 132 21.70 26.10 -22.86
N SER A 133 21.53 25.11 -23.74
CA SER A 133 20.26 24.37 -23.95
C SER A 133 19.84 23.45 -22.82
N ILE A 134 20.79 22.94 -22.04
CA ILE A 134 20.48 21.96 -20.98
C ILE A 134 19.49 22.53 -19.95
N VAL A 135 19.69 23.77 -19.53
CA VAL A 135 18.87 24.39 -18.47
C VAL A 135 17.42 24.64 -18.92
N PRO A 136 17.14 25.26 -20.09
CA PRO A 136 15.78 25.34 -20.62
C PRO A 136 15.13 23.96 -20.77
N MET A 137 15.85 23.00 -21.35
CA MET A 137 15.36 21.63 -21.57
C MET A 137 14.98 20.93 -20.26
N SER A 138 15.80 21.03 -19.21
CA SER A 138 15.51 20.42 -17.92
C SER A 138 14.41 21.16 -17.15
N SER A 139 14.35 22.49 -17.27
CA SER A 139 13.35 23.33 -16.58
C SER A 139 11.94 23.07 -17.10
N LEU A 140 11.79 22.81 -18.41
CA LEU A 140 10.51 22.45 -19.02
C LEU A 140 9.97 21.12 -18.48
N SER A 141 10.84 20.13 -18.28
CA SER A 141 10.44 18.80 -17.80
C SER A 141 10.48 18.65 -16.27
N ASN A 142 10.99 19.65 -15.54
CA ASN A 142 11.17 19.64 -14.08
C ASN A 142 11.96 18.41 -13.57
N VAL A 143 13.03 18.02 -14.27
CA VAL A 143 13.84 16.83 -13.93
C VAL A 143 15.25 17.24 -13.49
N PRO A 144 15.77 16.72 -12.35
CA PRO A 144 17.09 17.09 -11.83
C PRO A 144 18.27 16.38 -12.53
N ARG A 145 17.99 15.34 -13.32
CA ARG A 145 18.97 14.51 -14.03
C ARG A 145 18.59 14.35 -15.49
N LEU A 146 19.58 14.18 -16.35
CA LEU A 146 19.41 13.89 -17.77
C LEU A 146 19.94 12.49 -18.07
N SER A 147 19.28 11.81 -19.00
CA SER A 147 19.78 10.57 -19.57
C SER A 147 20.45 10.82 -20.90
N VAL A 148 21.72 10.40 -21.00
CA VAL A 148 22.53 10.42 -22.20
C VAL A 148 22.53 9.02 -22.79
N VAL A 149 22.02 8.90 -24.01
CA VAL A 149 21.92 7.63 -24.74
C VAL A 149 22.88 7.68 -25.91
N TYR A 150 23.89 6.82 -25.92
CA TYR A 150 24.69 6.54 -27.11
C TYR A 150 24.02 5.44 -27.92
N ILE A 151 23.90 5.60 -29.24
CA ILE A 151 23.30 4.62 -30.15
C ILE A 151 24.24 4.40 -31.34
N ASP A 152 24.47 3.13 -31.69
CA ASP A 152 25.28 2.72 -32.84
C ASP A 152 24.52 1.71 -33.70
N LEU A 153 24.38 1.98 -35.00
CA LEU A 153 23.59 1.15 -35.91
C LEU A 153 24.29 -0.16 -36.27
N ASP A 154 23.60 -1.27 -36.02
CA ASP A 154 24.12 -2.59 -36.36
C ASP A 154 23.94 -2.89 -37.85
N LYS A 155 25.02 -3.42 -38.45
CA LYS A 155 25.11 -3.79 -39.87
C LYS A 155 24.93 -2.62 -40.85
N PHE A 156 25.09 -1.37 -40.41
CA PHE A 156 25.01 -0.19 -41.29
C PHE A 156 26.03 -0.24 -42.44
N LYS A 157 27.27 -0.66 -42.17
CA LYS A 157 28.29 -0.83 -43.21
C LYS A 157 27.82 -1.71 -44.38
N SER A 158 27.01 -2.74 -44.13
CA SER A 158 26.46 -3.58 -45.20
C SER A 158 25.53 -2.84 -46.14
N VAL A 159 24.81 -1.81 -45.66
CA VAL A 159 23.99 -0.94 -46.51
C VAL A 159 24.89 -0.12 -47.43
N ASN A 160 25.95 0.51 -46.91
CA ASN A 160 26.91 1.26 -47.72
C ASN A 160 27.60 0.37 -48.75
N ASP A 161 28.10 -0.79 -48.32
CA ASP A 161 28.88 -1.70 -49.16
C ASP A 161 28.04 -2.30 -50.30
N GLN A 162 26.73 -2.50 -50.10
CA GLN A 162 25.84 -3.19 -51.06
C GLN A 162 24.92 -2.25 -51.85
N CYS A 163 24.57 -1.08 -51.28
CA CYS A 163 23.59 -0.15 -51.87
C CYS A 163 24.19 1.23 -52.17
N GLY A 164 25.45 1.47 -51.81
CA GLY A 164 26.14 2.75 -52.02
C GLY A 164 25.89 3.76 -50.90
N HIS A 165 26.73 4.79 -50.85
CA HIS A 165 26.68 5.83 -49.81
C HIS A 165 25.39 6.64 -49.82
N ASP A 166 24.78 6.89 -50.98
CA ASP A 166 23.51 7.65 -51.06
C ASP A 166 22.37 6.96 -50.29
N GLU A 167 22.28 5.63 -50.36
CA GLU A 167 21.30 4.85 -49.60
C GLU A 167 21.68 4.77 -48.11
N GLY A 168 22.98 4.79 -47.79
CA GLY A 168 23.47 4.95 -46.41
C GLY A 168 23.06 6.28 -45.79
N ASP A 169 23.24 7.39 -46.51
CA ASP A 169 22.84 8.72 -46.08
C ASP A 169 21.31 8.79 -45.90
N ARG A 170 20.55 8.11 -46.76
CA ARG A 170 19.10 7.95 -46.60
C ARG A 170 18.74 7.16 -45.35
N ALA A 171 19.47 6.09 -45.04
CA ALA A 171 19.27 5.32 -43.81
C ALA A 171 19.52 6.17 -42.56
N ILE A 172 20.60 6.97 -42.53
CA ILE A 172 20.88 7.91 -41.43
C ILE A 172 19.72 8.90 -41.24
N ARG A 173 19.21 9.48 -42.32
CA ARG A 173 18.08 10.45 -42.28
C ARG A 173 16.81 9.84 -41.73
N GLN A 174 16.44 8.64 -42.17
CA GLN A 174 15.25 7.94 -41.68
C GLN A 174 15.39 7.55 -40.19
N VAL A 175 16.56 7.06 -39.80
CA VAL A 175 16.82 6.71 -38.39
C VAL A 175 16.80 7.95 -37.50
N TYR A 176 17.42 9.05 -37.93
CA TYR A 176 17.38 10.31 -37.20
C TYR A 176 15.95 10.83 -37.03
N ALA A 177 15.07 10.66 -38.02
CA ALA A 177 13.66 11.00 -37.86
C ALA A 177 12.93 10.18 -36.80
N GLU A 178 13.23 8.89 -36.67
CA GLU A 178 12.67 8.09 -35.56
C GLU A 178 13.22 8.52 -34.20
N MET A 179 14.52 8.84 -34.11
CA MET A 179 15.14 9.41 -32.90
C MET A 179 14.55 10.78 -32.52
N HIS A 180 14.26 11.61 -33.53
CA HIS A 180 13.63 12.90 -33.36
C HIS A 180 12.23 12.76 -32.73
N LYS A 181 11.45 11.73 -33.11
CA LYS A 181 10.15 11.44 -32.47
C LYS A 181 10.31 11.06 -31.00
N VAL A 182 11.32 10.27 -30.65
CA VAL A 182 11.65 9.96 -29.24
C VAL A 182 11.98 11.23 -28.47
N CYS A 183 12.83 12.09 -29.03
CA CYS A 183 13.21 13.36 -28.42
C CYS A 183 12.02 14.32 -28.28
N ARG A 184 11.09 14.35 -29.25
CA ARG A 184 9.84 15.11 -29.13
C ARG A 184 8.97 14.59 -27.98
N ALA A 185 8.83 13.28 -27.83
CA ALA A 185 8.01 12.68 -26.78
C ALA A 185 8.58 12.91 -25.36
N LEU A 186 9.91 12.94 -25.22
CA LEU A 186 10.59 13.10 -23.93
C LEU A 186 11.16 14.51 -23.68
N GLY A 187 11.02 15.43 -24.62
CA GLY A 187 11.54 16.80 -24.51
C GLY A 187 13.05 16.97 -24.75
N GLY A 188 13.71 15.96 -25.31
CA GLY A 188 15.17 15.90 -25.46
C GLY A 188 15.74 16.40 -26.80
N LEU A 189 17.05 16.21 -26.98
CA LEU A 189 17.80 16.53 -28.20
C LEU A 189 18.46 15.27 -28.77
N ALA A 190 18.47 15.15 -30.10
CA ALA A 190 19.18 14.11 -30.83
C ALA A 190 20.35 14.74 -31.60
N PHE A 191 21.52 14.11 -31.52
CA PHE A 191 22.72 14.49 -32.24
C PHE A 191 23.24 13.32 -33.06
N ILE A 192 23.76 13.62 -34.25
CA ILE A 192 24.61 12.71 -35.02
C ILE A 192 26.04 12.96 -34.51
N ASP A 193 26.74 11.92 -34.04
CA ASP A 193 28.13 12.06 -33.60
C ASP A 193 29.11 11.76 -34.76
N GLY A 194 28.76 10.83 -35.65
CA GLY A 194 29.50 10.56 -36.88
C GLY A 194 29.05 9.26 -37.54
N GLY A 195 28.67 9.33 -38.82
CA GLY A 195 28.22 8.14 -39.57
C GLY A 195 26.99 7.49 -38.95
N ASP A 196 27.16 6.28 -38.42
CA ASP A 196 26.16 5.45 -37.74
C ASP A 196 26.07 5.63 -36.22
N GLU A 197 26.80 6.60 -35.65
CA GLU A 197 26.78 6.93 -34.23
C GLU A 197 25.87 8.13 -33.91
N PHE A 198 25.03 7.99 -32.90
CA PHE A 198 24.07 8.99 -32.44
C PHE A 198 24.11 9.17 -30.93
N ILE A 199 23.73 10.36 -30.46
CA ILE A 199 23.60 10.70 -29.05
C ILE A 199 22.21 11.31 -28.82
N LEU A 200 21.45 10.77 -27.87
CA LEU A 200 20.25 11.42 -27.35
C LEU A 200 20.54 11.99 -25.97
N VAL A 201 20.06 13.20 -25.71
CA VAL A 201 20.07 13.81 -24.38
C VAL A 201 18.63 14.07 -23.99
N LEU A 202 18.14 13.31 -23.02
CA LEU A 202 16.73 13.24 -22.66
C LEU A 202 16.53 13.79 -21.23
N PRO A 203 15.62 14.74 -21.00
CA PRO A 203 15.27 15.21 -19.65
C PRO A 203 14.31 14.22 -18.98
N CYS A 204 14.80 13.00 -18.80
CA CYS A 204 14.11 11.88 -18.16
C CYS A 204 15.18 11.03 -17.48
N ASP A 205 14.97 10.65 -16.22
CA ASP A 205 15.88 9.82 -15.44
C ASP A 205 15.28 8.47 -15.04
N ARG A 206 14.02 8.22 -15.42
CA ARG A 206 13.32 6.96 -15.16
C ARG A 206 13.75 5.90 -16.20
N PRO A 207 14.43 4.82 -15.79
CA PRO A 207 14.91 3.79 -16.72
C PRO A 207 13.79 3.17 -17.55
N MET A 208 12.60 2.99 -16.95
CA MET A 208 11.44 2.43 -17.63
C MET A 208 10.99 3.28 -18.83
N ASP A 209 10.79 4.59 -18.63
CA ASP A 209 10.34 5.50 -19.69
C ASP A 209 11.33 5.52 -20.86
N ILE A 210 12.63 5.51 -20.54
CA ILE A 210 13.71 5.47 -21.54
C ILE A 210 13.69 4.13 -22.29
N SER A 211 13.64 3.02 -21.57
CA SER A 211 13.63 1.68 -22.19
C SER A 211 12.40 1.45 -23.06
N ALA A 212 11.22 1.93 -22.67
CA ALA A 212 10.00 1.82 -23.48
C ALA A 212 10.14 2.59 -24.79
N ARG A 213 10.64 3.83 -24.75
CA ARG A 213 10.86 4.63 -25.96
C ARG A 213 11.97 4.09 -26.84
N LEU A 214 13.04 3.57 -26.26
CA LEU A 214 14.12 2.92 -27.03
C LEU A 214 13.67 1.56 -27.59
N TRP A 215 12.74 0.85 -26.95
CA TRP A 215 12.13 -0.35 -27.51
C TRP A 215 11.30 -0.04 -28.76
N GLU A 216 10.46 0.99 -28.69
CA GLU A 216 9.70 1.50 -29.85
C GLU A 216 10.65 1.91 -30.98
N LEU A 217 11.71 2.65 -30.65
CA LEU A 217 12.75 3.07 -31.60
C LEU A 217 13.42 1.87 -32.26
N ARG A 218 13.87 0.88 -31.49
CA ARG A 218 14.47 -0.38 -31.99
C ARG A 218 13.54 -1.03 -33.01
N THR A 219 12.27 -1.17 -32.64
CA THR A 219 11.26 -1.83 -33.48
C THR A 219 11.04 -1.07 -34.78
N LYS A 220 10.96 0.27 -34.72
CA LYS A 220 10.83 1.12 -35.91
C LYS A 220 12.05 1.05 -36.81
N ILE A 221 13.26 1.16 -36.25
CA ILE A 221 14.51 1.02 -37.01
C ILE A 221 14.59 -0.34 -37.69
N HIS A 222 14.26 -1.43 -36.99
CA HIS A 222 14.26 -2.77 -37.55
C HIS A 222 13.20 -2.98 -38.65
N SER A 223 12.10 -2.21 -38.60
CA SER A 223 11.07 -2.23 -39.64
C SER A 223 11.48 -1.53 -40.93
N LEU A 224 12.45 -0.61 -40.90
CA LEU A 224 13.01 0.03 -42.09
C LEU A 224 13.75 -0.98 -42.97
N SER A 225 13.80 -0.75 -44.27
CA SER A 225 14.49 -1.63 -45.23
C SER A 225 15.16 -0.82 -46.31
N PHE A 226 16.41 -1.16 -46.62
CA PHE A 226 17.26 -0.38 -47.51
C PHE A 226 17.72 -1.19 -48.73
N GLY A 227 17.74 -0.53 -49.88
CA GLY A 227 18.07 -1.13 -51.17
C GLY A 227 17.12 -2.24 -51.65
N GLU A 228 17.42 -2.82 -52.81
CA GLU A 228 16.59 -3.87 -53.42
C GLU A 228 16.55 -5.16 -52.60
N GLN A 229 17.63 -5.46 -51.87
CA GLN A 229 17.74 -6.64 -51.01
C GLN A 229 17.00 -6.49 -49.67
N LYS A 230 16.33 -5.35 -49.43
CA LYS A 230 15.59 -5.04 -48.20
C LYS A 230 16.43 -5.25 -46.93
N LEU A 231 17.67 -4.76 -46.96
CA LEU A 231 18.60 -4.88 -45.85
C LEU A 231 18.02 -4.26 -44.57
N LYS A 232 18.21 -4.95 -43.45
CA LYS A 232 17.74 -4.54 -42.13
C LYS A 232 18.92 -4.08 -41.28
N ILE A 233 18.75 -2.93 -40.63
CA ILE A 233 19.68 -2.41 -39.63
C ILE A 233 19.10 -2.64 -38.23
N GLY A 234 19.98 -2.86 -37.27
CA GLY A 234 19.64 -2.90 -35.85
C GLY A 234 20.21 -1.69 -35.13
N MET A 235 20.07 -1.68 -33.81
CA MET A 235 20.76 -0.69 -32.99
C MET A 235 21.29 -1.32 -31.70
N THR A 236 22.42 -0.81 -31.24
CA THR A 236 22.96 -1.07 -29.91
C THR A 236 23.01 0.24 -29.14
N ALA A 237 22.59 0.25 -27.87
CA ALA A 237 22.49 1.47 -27.08
C ALA A 237 23.15 1.37 -25.70
N GLY A 238 23.79 2.45 -25.27
CA GLY A 238 24.34 2.63 -23.92
C GLY A 238 23.70 3.85 -23.26
N VAL A 239 23.14 3.69 -22.06
CA VAL A 239 22.36 4.72 -21.36
C VAL A 239 23.03 5.07 -20.04
N ILE A 240 23.20 6.36 -19.79
CA ILE A 240 23.76 6.90 -18.55
C ILE A 240 22.91 8.05 -18.06
N SER A 241 22.57 8.07 -16.77
CA SER A 241 21.79 9.15 -16.17
C SER A 241 22.68 9.96 -15.21
N LYS A 242 22.90 11.25 -15.50
CA LYS A 242 23.76 12.15 -14.71
C LYS A 242 23.03 13.43 -14.34
N SER A 243 23.54 14.16 -13.36
CA SER A 243 23.03 15.50 -13.05
C SER A 243 23.28 16.47 -14.21
N ILE A 244 22.48 17.53 -14.27
CA ILE A 244 22.63 18.62 -15.25
C ILE A 244 24.06 19.17 -15.26
N ASP A 245 24.65 19.38 -14.09
CA ASP A 245 26.00 19.92 -13.95
C ASP A 245 27.07 18.99 -14.52
N GLU A 246 26.93 17.68 -14.30
CA GLU A 246 27.86 16.68 -14.86
C GLU A 246 27.75 16.64 -16.39
N VAL A 247 26.54 16.62 -16.94
CA VAL A 247 26.31 16.62 -18.39
C VAL A 247 26.82 17.90 -19.05
N SER A 248 26.61 19.05 -18.39
CA SER A 248 27.10 20.35 -18.86
C SER A 248 28.63 20.42 -18.86
N LYS A 249 29.30 19.79 -17.90
CA LYS A 249 30.77 19.82 -17.80
C LYS A 249 31.47 18.89 -18.78
N ASP A 250 30.95 17.68 -19.00
CA ASP A 250 31.66 16.65 -19.77
C ASP A 250 30.75 15.67 -20.54
N ILE A 251 30.01 16.18 -21.53
CA ILE A 251 29.19 15.35 -22.43
C ILE A 251 30.02 14.31 -23.22
N HIS A 252 31.25 14.66 -23.61
CA HIS A 252 32.11 13.79 -24.39
C HIS A 252 32.66 12.61 -23.57
N GLY A 253 33.03 12.84 -22.30
CA GLY A 253 33.38 11.78 -21.36
C GLY A 253 32.21 10.86 -21.08
N ILE A 254 31.02 11.42 -20.83
CA ILE A 254 29.79 10.64 -20.65
C ILE A 254 29.49 9.79 -21.90
N LYS A 255 29.60 10.36 -23.11
CA LYS A 255 29.46 9.60 -24.37
C LYS A 255 30.38 8.39 -24.41
N LYS A 256 31.67 8.55 -24.08
CA LYS A 256 32.65 7.45 -24.07
C LYS A 256 32.26 6.36 -23.07
N THR A 257 31.73 6.75 -21.92
CA THR A 257 31.22 5.79 -20.93
C THR A 257 29.98 5.06 -21.47
N CYS A 258 29.03 5.76 -22.11
CA CYS A 258 27.89 5.14 -22.77
C CYS A 258 28.33 4.15 -23.87
N GLU A 259 29.29 4.54 -24.71
CA GLU A 259 29.87 3.70 -25.75
C GLU A 259 30.52 2.44 -25.16
N ALA A 260 31.25 2.59 -24.05
CA ALA A 260 31.86 1.44 -23.36
C ALA A 260 30.82 0.42 -22.87
N LEU A 261 29.62 0.85 -22.46
CA LEU A 261 28.52 -0.06 -22.08
C LEU A 261 28.06 -0.96 -23.24
N THR A 262 28.24 -0.52 -24.48
CA THR A 262 27.88 -1.29 -25.69
C THR A 262 28.87 -2.42 -26.03
N LYS A 263 29.98 -2.52 -25.27
CA LYS A 263 31.07 -3.47 -25.49
C LYS A 263 31.13 -4.50 -24.35
N SER A 264 31.63 -5.71 -24.63
CA SER A 264 31.91 -6.73 -23.61
C SER A 264 33.14 -6.36 -22.76
N GLY A 265 33.20 -6.88 -21.53
CA GLY A 265 34.37 -6.77 -20.66
C GLY A 265 35.45 -7.81 -21.03
N GLY A 266 36.73 -7.45 -20.95
CA GLY A 266 37.89 -8.33 -21.25
C GLY A 266 38.93 -7.69 -22.20
N ASP A 267 39.99 -8.43 -22.52
CA ASP A 267 41.09 -8.00 -23.41
C ASP A 267 40.66 -7.82 -24.88
N HIS A 268 39.57 -8.49 -25.30
CA HIS A 268 38.93 -8.31 -26.60
C HIS A 268 37.51 -7.75 -26.43
N LYS A 269 37.37 -6.44 -26.62
CA LYS A 269 36.08 -5.72 -26.55
C LYS A 269 35.26 -5.96 -27.81
N GLU A 270 34.37 -6.95 -27.79
CA GLU A 270 33.38 -7.15 -28.85
C GLU A 270 32.13 -6.31 -28.61
N LYS A 271 31.47 -5.87 -29.68
CA LYS A 271 30.22 -5.10 -29.58
C LYS A 271 29.06 -6.04 -29.24
N LYS A 272 28.29 -5.71 -28.20
CA LYS A 272 27.06 -6.41 -27.81
C LYS A 272 25.90 -6.04 -28.75
N ARG A 273 26.00 -6.46 -30.02
CA ARG A 273 25.07 -6.05 -31.08
C ARG A 273 23.61 -6.32 -30.70
N GLY A 274 22.73 -5.38 -31.01
CA GLY A 274 21.30 -5.50 -30.76
C GLY A 274 20.88 -5.39 -29.30
N THR A 275 21.74 -4.86 -28.41
CA THR A 275 21.44 -4.74 -26.98
C THR A 275 21.30 -3.30 -26.48
N ILE A 276 20.66 -3.12 -25.33
CA ILE A 276 20.66 -1.90 -24.52
C ILE A 276 21.37 -2.17 -23.19
N SER A 277 22.22 -1.25 -22.76
CA SER A 277 22.94 -1.34 -21.48
C SER A 277 22.86 -0.02 -20.72
N PHE A 278 22.53 -0.09 -19.43
CA PHE A 278 22.45 1.07 -18.54
C PHE A 278 23.68 1.11 -17.62
N GLU A 279 24.19 2.31 -17.29
CA GLU A 279 25.15 2.48 -16.19
C GLU A 279 24.52 2.00 -14.89
N ARG A 280 25.32 1.27 -14.12
CA ARG A 280 24.95 0.75 -12.81
C ARG A 280 25.81 1.45 -11.78
N SER A 281 25.17 2.05 -10.77
CA SER A 281 25.86 2.35 -9.52
C SER A 281 26.08 1.03 -8.81
N GLU A 282 27.33 0.65 -8.57
CA GLU A 282 27.66 -0.39 -7.60
C GLU A 282 27.30 0.14 -6.21
N GLU A 283 26.01 0.14 -5.85
CA GLU A 283 25.67 0.12 -4.44
C GLU A 283 26.10 -1.26 -3.95
N GLN A 284 27.21 -1.29 -3.20
CA GLN A 284 27.65 -2.46 -2.44
C GLN A 284 26.55 -2.76 -1.41
N PHE A 285 25.54 -3.50 -1.85
CA PHE A 285 24.60 -4.12 -0.92
C PHE A 285 25.36 -5.23 -0.20
N ASP A 286 25.34 -5.18 1.14
CA ASP A 286 25.87 -6.24 1.98
C ASP A 286 25.42 -7.60 1.44
N SER A 287 26.38 -8.51 1.28
CA SER A 287 26.24 -9.83 0.66
C SER A 287 25.35 -10.81 1.43
N VAL A 288 24.53 -10.33 2.36
CA VAL A 288 23.60 -11.14 3.13
C VAL A 288 22.40 -11.47 2.24
N LYS A 289 22.46 -12.61 1.56
CA LYS A 289 21.30 -13.23 0.93
C LYS A 289 20.35 -13.66 2.03
N TYR A 290 19.14 -13.11 2.07
CA TYR A 290 18.05 -13.69 2.84
C TYR A 290 17.40 -14.76 1.96
N PRO A 291 17.60 -16.07 2.23
CA PRO A 291 16.96 -17.11 1.44
C PRO A 291 15.46 -17.05 1.70
N VAL A 292 14.69 -16.64 0.69
CA VAL A 292 13.23 -16.70 0.69
C VAL A 292 12.82 -17.98 -0.04
N SER A 293 11.86 -18.72 0.52
CA SER A 293 11.28 -19.88 -0.17
C SER A 293 10.61 -19.43 -1.48
N LEU A 294 10.58 -20.29 -2.50
CA LEU A 294 9.84 -19.97 -3.72
C LEU A 294 8.36 -19.74 -3.44
N SER A 295 7.80 -20.52 -2.51
CA SER A 295 6.41 -20.38 -2.06
C SER A 295 6.12 -18.97 -1.52
N ASP A 296 6.94 -18.47 -0.60
CA ASP A 296 6.76 -17.13 -0.02
C ASP A 296 7.01 -16.03 -1.05
N PHE A 297 8.02 -16.20 -1.91
CA PHE A 297 8.30 -15.26 -2.99
C PHE A 297 7.10 -15.11 -3.95
N PHE A 298 6.50 -16.22 -4.38
CA PHE A 298 5.32 -16.18 -5.23
C PHE A 298 4.12 -15.61 -4.50
N LYS A 299 3.84 -16.00 -3.24
CA LYS A 299 2.75 -15.41 -2.45
C LYS A 299 2.87 -13.89 -2.39
N LEU A 300 4.06 -13.35 -2.14
CA LEU A 300 4.34 -11.91 -2.11
C LEU A 300 4.23 -11.25 -3.49
N GLY A 301 4.80 -11.86 -4.53
CA GLY A 301 4.73 -11.34 -5.89
C GLY A 301 3.30 -11.29 -6.43
N LEU A 302 2.48 -12.29 -6.12
CA LEU A 302 1.06 -12.31 -6.52
C LEU A 302 0.24 -11.27 -5.78
N CYS A 303 0.53 -11.05 -4.50
CA CYS A 303 -0.04 -9.95 -3.71
C CYS A 303 0.20 -8.59 -4.39
N LEU A 304 1.44 -8.31 -4.81
CA LEU A 304 1.78 -7.09 -5.54
C LEU A 304 1.09 -7.01 -6.90
N SER A 305 1.09 -8.12 -7.66
CA SER A 305 0.48 -8.20 -8.99
C SER A 305 -1.04 -7.93 -8.97
N LYS A 306 -1.78 -8.52 -8.02
CA LYS A 306 -3.25 -8.36 -7.90
C LYS A 306 -3.66 -6.93 -7.59
N SER A 307 -3.04 -6.31 -6.59
CA SER A 307 -3.34 -4.93 -6.20
C SER A 307 -3.08 -3.90 -7.30
N ARG A 308 -2.33 -4.30 -8.34
CA ARG A 308 -1.80 -3.44 -9.39
C ARG A 308 -2.23 -3.85 -10.79
N GLN A 309 -3.24 -4.70 -10.93
CA GLN A 309 -3.69 -5.24 -12.22
C GLN A 309 -3.99 -4.18 -13.31
N PHE A 310 -4.18 -2.91 -12.91
CA PHE A 310 -4.43 -1.78 -13.82
C PHE A 310 -3.22 -0.86 -14.06
N PHE A 311 -2.12 -1.02 -13.33
CA PHE A 311 -0.95 -0.16 -13.50
C PHE A 311 -0.11 -0.59 -14.69
N GLU A 312 0.45 0.40 -15.41
CA GLU A 312 1.27 0.12 -16.57
C GLU A 312 2.64 -0.46 -16.21
N ASN A 313 3.18 -0.08 -15.05
CA ASN A 313 4.52 -0.41 -14.56
C ASN A 313 4.43 -1.02 -13.14
N CYS A 314 4.22 -2.34 -13.05
CA CYS A 314 4.00 -3.04 -11.79
C CYS A 314 5.29 -3.29 -10.97
N PHE A 315 6.45 -3.40 -11.62
CA PHE A 315 7.74 -3.80 -11.03
C PHE A 315 8.74 -2.65 -10.97
N VAL A 316 9.78 -2.72 -10.11
CA VAL A 316 10.86 -1.70 -10.11
C VAL A 316 11.74 -1.88 -11.33
N ASP A 317 12.01 -3.14 -11.65
CA ASP A 317 12.85 -3.52 -12.77
C ASP A 317 12.14 -3.27 -14.11
N GLU A 318 12.71 -2.39 -14.92
CA GLU A 318 12.19 -2.03 -16.23
C GLU A 318 12.11 -3.22 -17.20
N ARG A 319 12.98 -4.23 -17.01
CA ARG A 319 12.98 -5.45 -17.83
C ARG A 319 11.72 -6.27 -17.61
N LEU A 320 11.30 -6.41 -16.35
CA LEU A 320 10.06 -7.09 -15.98
C LEU A 320 8.84 -6.34 -16.52
N ASN A 321 8.84 -5.00 -16.43
CA ASN A 321 7.75 -4.20 -16.98
C ASN A 321 7.67 -4.25 -18.52
N LEU A 322 8.81 -4.32 -19.21
CA LEU A 322 8.83 -4.53 -20.66
C LEU A 322 8.33 -5.94 -21.05
N ILE A 323 8.66 -6.96 -20.27
CA ILE A 323 8.07 -8.31 -20.42
C ILE A 323 6.55 -8.23 -20.25
N VAL A 324 6.06 -7.54 -19.20
CA VAL A 324 4.64 -7.31 -18.99
C VAL A 324 4.01 -6.65 -20.20
N HIS A 325 4.61 -5.58 -20.70
CA HIS A 325 4.12 -4.86 -21.86
C HIS A 325 4.03 -5.77 -23.09
N GLN A 326 5.12 -6.46 -23.47
CA GLN A 326 5.15 -7.32 -24.66
C GLN A 326 4.16 -8.48 -24.57
N VAL A 327 4.11 -9.20 -23.44
CA VAL A 327 3.21 -10.33 -23.27
C VAL A 327 1.74 -9.86 -23.20
N SER A 328 1.47 -8.67 -22.66
CA SER A 328 0.09 -8.14 -22.60
C SER A 328 -0.50 -7.74 -23.97
N LEU A 329 0.33 -7.61 -25.00
CA LEU A 329 -0.11 -7.33 -26.38
C LEU A 329 -0.61 -8.58 -27.11
N LEU A 330 -0.36 -9.78 -26.59
CA LEU A 330 -0.83 -11.04 -27.18
C LEU A 330 -2.36 -11.13 -27.12
N THR A 331 -2.99 -11.36 -28.27
CA THR A 331 -4.45 -11.37 -28.39
C THR A 331 -5.08 -12.76 -28.25
N SER A 332 -4.30 -13.83 -28.45
CA SER A 332 -4.73 -15.23 -28.40
C SER A 332 -5.12 -15.67 -26.98
N PHE A 333 -6.17 -16.48 -26.85
CA PHE A 333 -6.62 -17.05 -25.57
C PHE A 333 -6.86 -18.57 -25.64
N PRO A 334 -6.23 -19.36 -24.75
CA PRO A 334 -4.99 -19.01 -24.06
C PRO A 334 -3.88 -18.74 -25.10
N PRO A 335 -2.91 -17.85 -24.80
CA PRO A 335 -1.82 -17.60 -25.71
C PRO A 335 -0.96 -18.85 -25.91
N GLN A 336 -0.38 -19.01 -27.09
CA GLN A 336 0.46 -20.17 -27.35
C GLN A 336 1.78 -20.04 -26.57
N PRO A 337 2.30 -21.11 -25.94
CA PRO A 337 3.52 -21.02 -25.13
C PRO A 337 4.70 -20.40 -25.88
N LYS A 338 4.84 -20.74 -27.17
CA LYS A 338 5.88 -20.18 -28.05
C LYS A 338 5.78 -18.67 -28.25
N GLU A 339 4.57 -18.09 -28.23
CA GLU A 339 4.36 -16.65 -28.36
C GLU A 339 4.85 -15.92 -27.10
N VAL A 340 4.51 -16.47 -25.93
CA VAL A 340 4.95 -15.93 -24.63
C VAL A 340 6.46 -16.08 -24.47
N GLU A 341 7.01 -17.25 -24.79
CA GLU A 341 8.45 -17.52 -24.78
C GLU A 341 9.21 -16.58 -25.70
N ALA A 342 8.72 -16.34 -26.93
CA ALA A 342 9.35 -15.42 -27.87
C ALA A 342 9.33 -13.97 -27.37
N ALA A 343 8.21 -13.51 -26.81
CA ALA A 343 8.07 -12.16 -26.25
C ALA A 343 9.05 -11.93 -25.07
N VAL A 344 9.14 -12.91 -24.16
CA VAL A 344 10.10 -12.88 -23.05
C VAL A 344 11.54 -12.89 -23.59
N ALA A 345 11.85 -13.82 -24.50
CA ALA A 345 13.20 -13.98 -25.06
C ALA A 345 13.69 -12.73 -25.80
N ASP A 346 12.81 -12.00 -26.50
CA ASP A 346 13.20 -10.77 -27.19
C ASP A 346 13.63 -9.68 -26.20
N VAL A 347 12.92 -9.53 -25.07
CA VAL A 347 13.30 -8.59 -24.01
C VAL A 347 14.61 -9.01 -23.35
N ILE A 348 14.75 -10.28 -22.99
CA ILE A 348 15.96 -10.83 -22.36
C ILE A 348 17.19 -10.65 -23.26
N SER A 349 17.05 -10.96 -24.55
CA SER A 349 18.09 -10.76 -25.57
C SER A 349 18.45 -9.29 -25.73
N TRP A 350 17.46 -8.39 -25.76
CA TRP A 350 17.70 -6.95 -25.91
C TRP A 350 18.46 -6.36 -24.71
N PHE A 351 18.21 -6.81 -23.49
CA PHE A 351 19.01 -6.38 -22.33
C PHE A 351 20.34 -7.14 -22.19
N GLY A 352 20.57 -8.18 -23.00
CA GLY A 352 21.77 -9.03 -22.90
C GLY A 352 21.92 -9.71 -21.55
N VAL A 353 20.80 -10.09 -20.92
CA VAL A 353 20.78 -10.67 -19.57
C VAL A 353 20.62 -12.19 -19.61
N THR A 354 21.21 -12.87 -18.64
CA THR A 354 21.06 -14.31 -18.39
C THR A 354 19.95 -14.55 -17.36
N ILE A 355 19.20 -15.63 -17.56
CA ILE A 355 18.18 -16.06 -16.62
C ILE A 355 18.85 -16.93 -15.56
N THR A 356 18.66 -16.61 -14.28
CA THR A 356 19.21 -17.35 -13.14
C THR A 356 18.12 -18.07 -12.37
N SER A 357 18.48 -19.15 -11.68
CA SER A 357 17.61 -19.82 -10.70
C SER A 357 17.64 -19.16 -9.32
N GLU A 358 18.46 -18.13 -9.08
CA GLU A 358 18.50 -17.49 -7.77
C GLU A 358 17.21 -16.70 -7.48
N CYS A 359 16.56 -16.99 -6.35
CA CYS A 359 15.37 -16.28 -5.88
C CYS A 359 15.75 -15.28 -4.78
N ASP A 360 15.38 -14.02 -4.96
CA ASP A 360 15.65 -12.94 -4.01
C ASP A 360 14.47 -11.95 -4.04
N GLU A 361 13.83 -11.73 -2.88
CA GLU A 361 12.72 -10.78 -2.76
C GLU A 361 13.08 -9.38 -3.22
N ARG A 362 14.37 -9.00 -3.18
CA ARG A 362 14.84 -7.71 -3.69
C ARG A 362 14.55 -7.51 -5.18
N TYR A 363 14.39 -8.56 -5.99
CA TYR A 363 13.99 -8.40 -7.40
C TYR A 363 12.58 -7.83 -7.55
N LEU A 364 11.73 -7.96 -6.52
CA LEU A 364 10.41 -7.33 -6.45
C LEU A 364 10.49 -5.90 -5.91
N LEU A 365 11.52 -5.61 -5.12
CA LEU A 365 11.63 -4.42 -4.27
C LEU A 365 12.57 -3.35 -4.80
N ASN A 366 13.54 -3.74 -5.63
CA ASN A 366 14.59 -2.92 -6.21
C ASN A 366 15.13 -3.59 -7.50
N ARG A 367 15.99 -2.89 -8.25
CA ARG A 367 16.78 -3.52 -9.32
C ARG A 367 17.96 -4.28 -8.68
N SER A 368 17.73 -5.49 -8.17
CA SER A 368 18.77 -6.29 -7.50
C SER A 368 19.61 -7.13 -8.47
N GLY A 369 20.82 -7.49 -8.02
CA GLY A 369 21.73 -8.42 -8.69
C GLY A 369 22.67 -7.79 -9.72
N ASP A 370 23.54 -8.62 -10.32
CA ASP A 370 24.47 -8.23 -11.39
C ASP A 370 23.71 -7.51 -12.52
N GLY A 371 22.50 -7.94 -12.87
CA GLY A 371 21.71 -7.34 -13.94
C GLY A 371 22.38 -7.27 -15.32
N LEU A 372 23.47 -8.01 -15.49
CA LEU A 372 23.50 -9.06 -16.49
C LEU A 372 22.63 -10.29 -16.11
N CYS A 373 22.02 -10.35 -14.92
CA CYS A 373 21.17 -11.48 -14.48
C CYS A 373 19.74 -11.06 -14.16
N ILE A 374 18.78 -11.97 -14.31
CA ILE A 374 17.39 -11.83 -13.86
C ILE A 374 16.84 -13.20 -13.44
N SER A 375 16.08 -13.28 -12.34
CA SER A 375 15.61 -14.58 -11.87
C SER A 375 14.45 -15.13 -12.70
N GLN A 376 14.42 -16.45 -12.89
CA GLN A 376 13.30 -17.13 -13.52
C GLN A 376 11.99 -16.85 -12.77
N SER A 377 12.01 -16.89 -11.44
CA SER A 377 10.85 -16.61 -10.58
C SER A 377 10.27 -15.20 -10.78
N SER A 378 11.12 -14.18 -10.99
CA SER A 378 10.67 -12.81 -11.27
C SER A 378 10.02 -12.70 -12.64
N ILE A 379 10.58 -13.36 -13.66
CA ILE A 379 9.98 -13.43 -14.99
C ILE A 379 8.62 -14.13 -14.93
N THR A 380 8.50 -15.22 -14.17
CA THR A 380 7.22 -15.92 -13.95
C THR A 380 6.14 -14.96 -13.45
N LEU A 381 6.44 -14.16 -12.43
CA LEU A 381 5.52 -13.16 -11.89
C LEU A 381 5.15 -12.09 -12.93
N ALA A 382 6.13 -11.62 -13.71
CA ALA A 382 5.88 -10.67 -14.79
C ALA A 382 4.97 -11.26 -15.86
N VAL A 383 5.20 -12.50 -16.28
CA VAL A 383 4.34 -13.21 -17.26
C VAL A 383 2.93 -13.38 -16.71
N MET A 384 2.77 -13.82 -15.46
CA MET A 384 1.45 -13.94 -14.84
C MET A 384 0.68 -12.63 -14.82
N HIS A 385 1.33 -11.55 -14.38
CA HIS A 385 0.74 -10.22 -14.36
C HIS A 385 0.36 -9.77 -15.78
N ALA A 386 1.21 -10.04 -16.76
CA ALA A 386 0.96 -9.73 -18.16
C ALA A 386 -0.27 -10.43 -18.72
N LEU A 387 -0.47 -11.72 -18.39
CA LEU A 387 -1.62 -12.50 -18.83
C LEU A 387 -2.92 -12.00 -18.20
N SER A 388 -2.88 -11.65 -16.91
CA SER A 388 -4.02 -11.00 -16.24
C SER A 388 -4.38 -9.67 -16.94
N ARG A 389 -3.39 -8.87 -17.31
CA ARG A 389 -3.58 -7.63 -18.06
C ARG A 389 -4.08 -7.86 -19.49
N ALA A 390 -3.56 -8.88 -20.18
CA ALA A 390 -3.99 -9.29 -21.52
C ALA A 390 -5.48 -9.66 -21.51
N ALA A 391 -5.93 -10.40 -20.50
CA ALA A 391 -7.33 -10.77 -20.32
C ALA A 391 -8.24 -9.54 -20.24
N ILE A 392 -7.82 -8.51 -19.50
CA ILE A 392 -8.54 -7.23 -19.37
C ILE A 392 -8.53 -6.45 -20.70
N ASN A 393 -7.35 -6.29 -21.31
CA ASN A 393 -7.16 -5.48 -22.52
C ASN A 393 -7.92 -6.04 -23.72
N HIS A 394 -7.85 -7.35 -23.90
CA HIS A 394 -8.42 -8.06 -25.05
C HIS A 394 -9.78 -8.69 -24.77
N LYS A 395 -10.33 -8.50 -23.56
CA LYS A 395 -11.63 -9.02 -23.13
C LYS A 395 -11.73 -10.54 -23.34
N TRP A 396 -10.76 -11.27 -22.81
CA TRP A 396 -10.85 -12.73 -22.78
C TRP A 396 -12.14 -13.17 -22.04
N PRO A 397 -12.71 -14.33 -22.38
CA PRO A 397 -13.89 -14.85 -21.68
C PRO A 397 -13.62 -14.93 -20.16
N ALA A 398 -14.69 -14.92 -19.37
CA ALA A 398 -14.63 -15.06 -17.91
C ALA A 398 -15.33 -16.37 -17.47
N SER A 399 -15.12 -17.45 -18.24
CA SER A 399 -15.84 -18.71 -18.05
C SER A 399 -15.51 -19.35 -16.71
N ALA A 400 -16.44 -20.14 -16.16
CA ALA A 400 -16.15 -20.97 -14.99
C ALA A 400 -15.08 -22.01 -15.34
N GLY A 401 -13.90 -21.88 -14.71
CA GLY A 401 -12.74 -22.74 -14.96
C GLY A 401 -11.69 -22.09 -15.85
N GLU A 402 -11.35 -20.82 -15.59
CA GLU A 402 -10.23 -20.08 -16.21
C GLU A 402 -9.34 -19.47 -15.11
N THR A 403 -8.55 -20.33 -14.46
CA THR A 403 -7.77 -20.01 -13.26
C THR A 403 -6.29 -19.91 -13.58
N LEU A 404 -5.70 -18.75 -13.34
CA LEU A 404 -4.26 -18.56 -13.47
C LEU A 404 -3.55 -19.14 -12.25
N SER A 405 -2.47 -19.90 -12.46
CA SER A 405 -1.67 -20.50 -11.39
C SER A 405 -0.18 -20.53 -11.72
N VAL A 406 0.65 -20.60 -10.67
CA VAL A 406 2.07 -20.98 -10.77
C VAL A 406 2.21 -22.38 -10.25
N MET A 407 2.94 -23.22 -10.99
CA MET A 407 3.53 -24.43 -10.46
C MET A 407 5.03 -24.24 -10.31
N PHE A 408 5.60 -24.74 -9.22
CA PHE A 408 7.03 -24.61 -8.93
C PHE A 408 7.59 -25.80 -8.16
N ASP A 409 8.91 -25.95 -8.26
CA ASP A 409 9.69 -26.93 -7.52
C ASP A 409 10.78 -26.20 -6.72
N GLU A 410 10.64 -26.20 -5.39
CA GLU A 410 11.61 -25.61 -4.44
C GLU A 410 13.02 -26.17 -4.63
N SER A 411 13.16 -27.44 -5.03
CA SER A 411 14.46 -28.11 -5.13
C SER A 411 15.24 -27.74 -6.40
N SER A 412 14.55 -27.62 -7.54
CA SER A 412 15.15 -27.27 -8.83
C SER A 412 15.03 -25.79 -9.17
N VAL A 413 14.25 -25.05 -8.39
CA VAL A 413 13.92 -23.62 -8.55
C VAL A 413 13.32 -23.30 -9.92
N ARG A 414 12.61 -24.29 -10.49
CA ARG A 414 11.90 -24.18 -11.75
C ARG A 414 10.45 -23.81 -11.51
N CYS A 415 9.88 -23.08 -12.45
CA CYS A 415 8.52 -22.60 -12.36
C CYS A 415 7.85 -22.52 -13.73
N ALA A 416 6.54 -22.71 -13.73
CA ALA A 416 5.68 -22.62 -14.90
C ALA A 416 4.39 -21.88 -14.57
N VAL A 417 3.86 -21.15 -15.55
CA VAL A 417 2.57 -20.46 -15.48
C VAL A 417 1.55 -21.28 -16.25
N HIS A 418 0.40 -21.50 -15.63
CA HIS A 418 -0.71 -22.26 -16.20
C HIS A 418 -1.99 -21.43 -16.20
N ILE A 419 -2.78 -21.58 -17.25
CA ILE A 419 -4.20 -21.20 -17.29
C ILE A 419 -4.97 -22.50 -17.28
N ASP A 420 -5.64 -22.79 -16.16
CA ASP A 420 -6.20 -24.11 -15.85
C ASP A 420 -5.13 -25.19 -15.95
N GLU A 421 -5.36 -26.20 -16.78
CA GLU A 421 -4.43 -27.30 -17.03
C GLU A 421 -3.42 -26.98 -18.14
N ILE A 422 -3.55 -25.84 -18.83
CA ILE A 422 -2.72 -25.51 -19.99
C ILE A 422 -1.49 -24.72 -19.54
N LYS A 423 -0.30 -25.31 -19.71
CA LYS A 423 0.97 -24.59 -19.53
C LYS A 423 1.10 -23.51 -20.59
N VAL A 424 1.26 -22.25 -20.17
CA VAL A 424 1.44 -21.09 -21.07
C VAL A 424 2.86 -20.54 -21.07
N TRP A 425 3.66 -20.83 -20.04
CA TRP A 425 5.07 -20.43 -19.99
C TRP A 425 5.85 -21.25 -18.96
N GLY A 426 7.16 -21.44 -19.17
CA GLY A 426 8.09 -22.01 -18.20
C GLY A 426 8.46 -23.48 -18.43
N ASP A 427 9.53 -23.91 -17.75
CA ASP A 427 10.15 -25.23 -17.91
C ASP A 427 9.97 -26.08 -16.63
N LEU A 428 8.74 -26.51 -16.38
CA LEU A 428 8.39 -27.48 -15.35
C LEU A 428 7.57 -28.63 -15.98
N ASN A 429 7.80 -29.85 -15.50
CA ASN A 429 7.09 -31.07 -15.91
C ASN A 429 5.86 -31.31 -15.00
N GLU A 430 4.99 -32.28 -15.32
CA GLU A 430 3.64 -32.38 -14.71
C GLU A 430 3.54 -33.13 -13.36
N CYS A 431 4.62 -33.68 -12.78
CA CYS A 431 4.50 -34.59 -11.63
C CYS A 431 5.14 -34.09 -10.33
N GLY A 432 4.31 -33.87 -9.30
CA GLY A 432 4.74 -33.76 -7.88
C GLY A 432 5.20 -32.37 -7.43
N HIS A 433 4.58 -31.31 -7.94
CA HIS A 433 4.99 -29.91 -7.71
C HIS A 433 4.00 -29.15 -6.83
N ASP A 434 4.51 -28.14 -6.12
CA ASP A 434 3.67 -27.20 -5.37
C ASP A 434 3.02 -26.21 -6.34
N SER A 435 1.79 -25.79 -6.02
CA SER A 435 1.05 -24.84 -6.84
C SER A 435 0.48 -23.70 -6.00
N ILE A 436 0.52 -22.49 -6.55
CA ILE A 436 -0.13 -21.31 -5.98
C ILE A 436 -1.13 -20.77 -6.98
N LEU A 437 -2.37 -20.62 -6.51
CA LEU A 437 -3.48 -20.10 -7.29
C LEU A 437 -3.47 -18.57 -7.30
N PHE A 438 -3.45 -17.97 -8.49
CA PHE A 438 -3.69 -16.54 -8.63
C PHE A 438 -5.18 -16.22 -8.51
N GLY A 439 -6.05 -16.98 -9.18
CA GLY A 439 -7.49 -16.74 -9.21
C GLY A 439 -8.03 -16.63 -10.64
N SER A 440 -9.32 -16.30 -10.77
CA SER A 440 -9.99 -16.19 -12.07
C SER A 440 -9.48 -14.97 -12.86
N LEU A 441 -9.37 -15.11 -14.18
CA LEU A 441 -9.10 -13.98 -15.07
C LEU A 441 -10.31 -13.02 -15.07
N VAL A 442 -10.11 -11.79 -14.61
CA VAL A 442 -11.20 -10.81 -14.49
C VAL A 442 -11.34 -10.02 -15.81
N GLY A 443 -12.44 -10.24 -16.53
CA GLY A 443 -12.78 -9.49 -17.75
C GLY A 443 -13.42 -8.11 -17.48
N LYS A 444 -13.41 -7.21 -18.46
CA LYS A 444 -14.05 -5.88 -18.38
C LYS A 444 -15.56 -6.02 -18.09
N GLY A 445 -15.99 -5.56 -16.91
CA GLY A 445 -17.40 -5.57 -16.48
C GLY A 445 -17.62 -5.70 -14.97
N SER A 446 -16.61 -6.13 -14.21
CA SER A 446 -16.60 -5.93 -12.76
C SER A 446 -16.00 -4.57 -12.45
N ASP A 447 -16.70 -3.77 -11.65
CA ASP A 447 -16.40 -2.37 -11.34
C ASP A 447 -14.94 -2.07 -10.93
N ASN A 448 -14.62 -0.78 -11.03
CA ASN A 448 -13.44 0.02 -10.66
C ASN A 448 -12.76 -0.28 -9.29
N GLU A 449 -12.79 -1.52 -8.83
CA GLU A 449 -12.41 -1.92 -7.49
C GLU A 449 -10.93 -2.34 -7.48
N LYS A 450 -10.09 -1.45 -6.95
CA LYS A 450 -8.74 -1.79 -6.50
C LYS A 450 -8.91 -2.75 -5.32
N GLU A 451 -8.57 -4.03 -5.51
CA GLU A 451 -8.53 -5.00 -4.42
C GLU A 451 -7.17 -4.83 -3.71
N GLY A 452 -7.16 -4.66 -2.39
CA GLY A 452 -5.92 -4.52 -1.64
C GLY A 452 -5.05 -5.80 -1.65
N VAL A 453 -3.83 -5.68 -1.17
CA VAL A 453 -2.75 -6.67 -1.27
C VAL A 453 -3.05 -7.96 -0.47
N ALA A 454 -3.76 -7.82 0.65
CA ALA A 454 -4.11 -8.89 1.59
C ALA A 454 -5.19 -8.41 2.58
N VAL A 455 -5.69 -9.29 3.45
CA VAL A 455 -6.36 -8.87 4.69
C VAL A 455 -5.29 -8.68 5.77
N GLY A 456 -5.18 -7.48 6.32
CA GLY A 456 -4.18 -7.18 7.34
C GLY A 456 -4.70 -7.49 8.75
N VAL A 457 -3.87 -8.09 9.61
CA VAL A 457 -4.14 -8.27 11.04
C VAL A 457 -2.99 -7.65 11.83
N GLN A 458 -3.23 -6.47 12.39
CA GLN A 458 -2.26 -5.76 13.22
C GLN A 458 -2.47 -6.08 14.69
N ILE A 459 -1.43 -6.59 15.33
CA ILE A 459 -1.33 -6.77 16.77
C ILE A 459 -0.71 -5.50 17.39
N GLY A 460 -1.48 -4.79 18.22
CA GLY A 460 -1.01 -3.56 18.88
C GLY A 460 -1.92 -2.35 18.68
N PHE A 461 -1.40 -1.16 19.00
CA PHE A 461 -2.23 0.02 19.31
C PHE A 461 -2.14 1.21 18.35
N ASP A 462 -1.45 1.12 17.21
CA ASP A 462 -1.39 2.25 16.28
C ASP A 462 -2.74 2.53 15.60
N GLN A 463 -3.14 3.80 15.58
CA GLN A 463 -4.40 4.27 14.97
C GLN A 463 -4.48 4.11 13.45
N LYS A 464 -3.33 3.93 12.79
CA LYS A 464 -3.24 3.66 11.36
C LYS A 464 -2.34 2.44 11.18
N PRO A 465 -2.67 1.52 10.25
CA PRO A 465 -1.80 0.40 9.97
C PRO A 465 -0.41 0.92 9.65
N ARG A 466 0.56 0.46 10.42
CA ARG A 466 1.97 0.80 10.23
C ARG A 466 2.76 -0.45 9.95
N THR A 467 3.78 -0.31 9.11
CA THR A 467 4.83 -1.30 9.00
C THR A 467 5.55 -1.47 10.34
N PRO A 468 6.24 -2.59 10.61
CA PRO A 468 7.01 -2.71 11.84
C PRO A 468 8.13 -1.67 11.97
N GLY A 469 8.64 -1.11 10.86
CA GLY A 469 9.55 0.05 10.83
C GLY A 469 8.86 1.41 11.03
N GLY A 470 7.55 1.43 11.29
CA GLY A 470 6.80 2.61 11.70
C GLY A 470 6.22 3.45 10.56
N ALA A 471 6.33 3.03 9.31
CA ALA A 471 5.79 3.75 8.16
C ALA A 471 4.26 3.56 8.06
N LYS A 472 3.51 4.62 7.73
CA LYS A 472 2.03 4.57 7.67
C LYS A 472 1.58 3.90 6.37
N LEU A 473 0.92 2.75 6.47
CA LEU A 473 0.35 2.05 5.33
C LEU A 473 -0.82 2.86 4.72
N PRO A 474 -0.90 2.95 3.38
CA PRO A 474 -2.00 3.61 2.68
C PRO A 474 -3.35 2.91 2.93
N PRO A 475 -4.48 3.63 2.85
CA PRO A 475 -5.81 3.05 3.06
C PRO A 475 -6.12 1.89 2.12
N ASP A 476 -5.68 1.99 0.86
CA ASP A 476 -5.96 1.00 -0.20
C ASP A 476 -4.93 -0.15 -0.23
N PHE A 477 -4.00 -0.19 0.73
CA PHE A 477 -2.94 -1.21 0.75
C PHE A 477 -3.48 -2.59 1.09
N PHE A 478 -4.49 -2.68 1.98
CA PHE A 478 -5.15 -3.94 2.32
C PHE A 478 -6.59 -3.96 1.82
N ILE A 479 -7.13 -5.16 1.60
CA ILE A 479 -8.57 -5.36 1.30
C ILE A 479 -9.39 -4.83 2.48
N ASP A 480 -8.93 -5.15 3.68
CA ASP A 480 -9.41 -4.60 4.94
C ASP A 480 -8.30 -4.81 5.98
N HIS A 481 -8.36 -4.10 7.09
CA HIS A 481 -7.41 -4.31 8.20
C HIS A 481 -8.16 -4.52 9.52
N VAL A 482 -7.75 -5.56 10.24
CA VAL A 482 -8.25 -5.93 11.55
C VAL A 482 -7.19 -5.56 12.56
N ARG A 483 -7.60 -4.83 13.60
CA ARG A 483 -6.72 -4.44 14.69
C ARG A 483 -7.05 -5.24 15.94
N VAL A 484 -6.01 -5.70 16.61
CA VAL A 484 -6.11 -6.53 17.81
C VAL A 484 -5.40 -5.81 18.96
N ASP A 485 -6.19 -5.30 19.91
CA ASP A 485 -5.66 -4.61 21.09
C ASP A 485 -5.25 -5.62 22.17
N ILE A 486 -3.95 -5.67 22.46
CA ILE A 486 -3.33 -6.55 23.47
C ILE A 486 -3.07 -5.86 24.82
N ARG A 487 -3.44 -4.57 24.98
CA ARG A 487 -3.27 -3.82 26.24
C ARG A 487 -3.93 -4.41 27.47
N PRO A 488 -5.00 -5.25 27.43
CA PRO A 488 -5.55 -5.85 28.65
C PRO A 488 -4.55 -6.70 29.44
N ARG A 489 -3.40 -7.06 28.87
CA ARG A 489 -2.26 -7.66 29.60
C ARG A 489 -1.62 -6.74 30.65
N THR A 490 -1.75 -5.41 30.52
CA THR A 490 -1.08 -4.45 31.42
C THR A 490 -1.92 -3.99 32.62
N GLY A 491 -3.16 -4.47 32.74
CA GLY A 491 -4.10 -4.15 33.84
C GLY A 491 -4.92 -5.33 34.36
N GLY A 492 -4.52 -6.57 34.05
CA GLY A 492 -5.19 -7.77 34.59
C GLY A 492 -5.24 -9.02 33.69
N GLY A 493 -4.54 -9.09 32.56
CA GLY A 493 -4.43 -10.35 31.80
C GLY A 493 -5.75 -10.86 31.21
N LEU A 494 -6.66 -9.96 30.80
CA LEU A 494 -7.90 -10.37 30.13
C LEU A 494 -7.58 -10.96 28.73
N PRO A 495 -8.27 -12.03 28.30
CA PRO A 495 -8.03 -12.67 27.00
C PRO A 495 -8.40 -11.76 25.82
N ASP A 496 -7.66 -11.87 24.71
CA ASP A 496 -7.96 -11.18 23.45
C ASP A 496 -9.38 -11.55 22.98
N PHE A 497 -10.19 -10.58 22.53
CA PHE A 497 -11.53 -10.84 21.97
C PHE A 497 -11.44 -11.42 20.54
N TRP A 498 -10.82 -12.58 20.44
CA TRP A 498 -10.44 -13.21 19.16
C TRP A 498 -11.65 -13.49 18.27
N GLN A 499 -12.85 -13.71 18.84
CA GLN A 499 -14.05 -13.97 18.05
C GLN A 499 -14.44 -12.78 17.16
N ALA A 500 -14.40 -11.54 17.67
CA ALA A 500 -14.70 -10.37 16.82
C ALA A 500 -13.59 -10.13 15.81
N ALA A 501 -12.32 -10.25 16.22
CA ALA A 501 -11.20 -10.10 15.31
C ALA A 501 -11.27 -11.13 14.16
N LEU A 502 -11.54 -12.40 14.49
CA LEU A 502 -11.70 -13.47 13.51
C LEU A 502 -12.93 -13.26 12.62
N ALA A 503 -14.05 -12.80 13.19
CA ALA A 503 -15.24 -12.44 12.42
C ALA A 503 -14.96 -11.28 11.44
N GLN A 504 -14.17 -10.28 11.85
CA GLN A 504 -13.73 -9.21 10.95
C GLN A 504 -12.83 -9.73 9.84
N VAL A 505 -11.87 -10.63 10.14
CA VAL A 505 -11.02 -11.28 9.13
C VAL A 505 -11.87 -12.08 8.14
N VAL A 506 -12.81 -12.89 8.62
CA VAL A 506 -13.71 -13.69 7.76
C VAL A 506 -14.62 -12.78 6.94
N SER A 507 -15.12 -11.68 7.50
CA SER A 507 -15.90 -10.69 6.76
C SER A 507 -15.07 -10.02 5.66
N ALA A 508 -13.83 -9.64 5.94
CA ALA A 508 -12.91 -9.07 4.97
C ALA A 508 -12.59 -10.05 3.83
N LEU A 509 -12.32 -11.32 4.16
CA LEU A 509 -12.09 -12.37 3.16
C LEU A 509 -13.34 -12.70 2.33
N ASN A 510 -14.53 -12.50 2.89
CA ASN A 510 -15.78 -12.64 2.14
C ASN A 510 -15.98 -11.49 1.13
N LYS A 511 -15.50 -10.28 1.45
CA LYS A 511 -15.48 -9.14 0.51
C LYS A 511 -14.45 -9.36 -0.60
N ALA A 512 -13.39 -10.13 -0.34
CA ALA A 512 -12.35 -10.43 -1.32
C ALA A 512 -12.90 -11.29 -2.48
N LYS A 513 -12.76 -10.78 -3.70
CA LYS A 513 -13.12 -11.46 -4.95
C LYS A 513 -12.19 -12.63 -5.24
N ASN A 514 -10.91 -12.49 -4.86
CA ASN A 514 -9.88 -13.51 -5.07
C ASN A 514 -9.42 -14.14 -3.75
N PRO A 515 -8.81 -15.34 -3.77
CA PRO A 515 -8.07 -15.87 -2.62
C PRO A 515 -7.02 -14.84 -2.19
N ALA A 516 -7.22 -14.25 -1.01
CA ALA A 516 -6.37 -13.23 -0.45
C ALA A 516 -5.69 -13.80 0.80
N PRO A 517 -4.38 -13.62 0.96
CA PRO A 517 -3.72 -14.06 2.18
C PRO A 517 -4.08 -13.15 3.35
N VAL A 518 -3.83 -13.65 4.56
CA VAL A 518 -3.93 -12.88 5.79
C VAL A 518 -2.52 -12.55 6.25
N LEU A 519 -2.16 -11.26 6.28
CA LEU A 519 -0.88 -10.79 6.79
C LEU A 519 -1.03 -10.43 8.26
N VAL A 520 -0.31 -11.13 9.16
CA VAL A 520 -0.32 -10.86 10.60
C VAL A 520 1.01 -10.25 11.03
N TRP A 521 0.99 -9.11 11.74
CA TRP A 521 2.19 -8.41 12.22
C TRP A 521 1.93 -7.65 13.51
N GLY A 522 2.99 -7.26 14.23
CA GLY A 522 2.88 -6.45 15.45
C GLY A 522 3.66 -7.01 16.63
N ASP A 523 3.28 -6.63 17.86
CA ASP A 523 3.99 -7.03 19.08
C ASP A 523 3.66 -8.46 19.52
N THR A 524 4.65 -9.36 19.44
CA THR A 524 4.55 -10.81 19.73
C THR A 524 3.29 -11.49 19.17
N PRO A 525 3.04 -11.46 17.84
CA PRO A 525 1.80 -11.96 17.25
C PRO A 525 1.49 -13.40 17.60
N GLU A 526 2.53 -14.23 17.71
CA GLU A 526 2.41 -15.66 18.03
C GLU A 526 1.85 -15.92 19.43
N SER A 527 1.94 -14.93 20.33
CA SER A 527 1.43 -15.03 21.70
C SER A 527 -0.07 -14.75 21.82
N THR A 528 -0.71 -14.27 20.76
CA THR A 528 -2.13 -13.84 20.76
C THR A 528 -3.09 -14.99 20.45
N GLU A 529 -4.32 -14.90 20.96
CA GLU A 529 -5.30 -15.97 20.75
C GLU A 529 -5.81 -15.99 19.30
N ILE A 530 -5.99 -14.83 18.69
CA ILE A 530 -6.37 -14.71 17.27
C ILE A 530 -5.39 -15.43 16.34
N PHE A 531 -4.09 -15.31 16.60
CA PHE A 531 -3.06 -15.99 15.82
C PHE A 531 -3.18 -17.51 15.91
N LYS A 532 -3.39 -18.05 17.12
CA LYS A 532 -3.60 -19.49 17.31
C LYS A 532 -4.83 -19.98 16.55
N ARG A 533 -5.94 -19.23 16.57
CA ARG A 533 -7.18 -19.59 15.87
C ARG A 533 -7.07 -19.48 14.35
N LEU A 534 -6.24 -18.56 13.85
CA LEU A 534 -5.94 -18.45 12.42
C LEU A 534 -5.09 -19.63 11.91
N ASN A 535 -4.21 -20.20 12.75
CA ASN A 535 -3.36 -21.34 12.39
C ASN A 535 -3.98 -22.71 12.70
N ASP A 536 -4.78 -22.81 13.77
CA ASP A 536 -5.55 -24.01 14.09
C ASP A 536 -7.02 -23.77 13.77
N LEU A 537 -7.38 -24.08 12.53
CA LEU A 537 -8.76 -23.96 12.06
C LEU A 537 -9.71 -24.91 12.81
N GLY A 538 -9.22 -25.97 13.47
CA GLY A 538 -10.05 -26.85 14.29
C GLY A 538 -10.56 -26.18 15.58
N ALA A 539 -9.93 -25.07 15.98
CA ALA A 539 -10.15 -24.44 17.27
C ALA A 539 -11.43 -23.58 17.35
N TRP A 540 -12.16 -23.34 16.26
CA TRP A 540 -13.36 -22.48 16.27
C TRP A 540 -14.48 -23.01 15.37
N SER A 541 -15.74 -22.75 15.75
CA SER A 541 -16.89 -23.31 15.04
C SER A 541 -17.38 -22.41 13.91
N ASN A 542 -17.86 -23.01 12.82
CA ASN A 542 -18.39 -22.24 11.69
C ASN A 542 -19.69 -21.51 12.07
N ASP A 543 -20.52 -22.10 12.93
CA ASP A 543 -21.80 -21.54 13.36
C ASP A 543 -21.60 -20.30 14.25
N GLU A 544 -20.60 -20.33 15.13
CA GLU A 544 -20.24 -19.20 15.99
C GLU A 544 -19.82 -17.98 15.14
N ILE A 545 -18.93 -18.18 14.17
CA ILE A 545 -18.47 -17.08 13.30
C ILE A 545 -19.56 -16.66 12.31
N ALA A 546 -20.40 -17.58 11.84
CA ALA A 546 -21.57 -17.25 11.02
C ALA A 546 -22.54 -16.32 11.75
N SER A 547 -22.82 -16.60 13.03
CA SER A 547 -23.65 -15.75 13.88
C SER A 547 -23.10 -14.32 14.01
N LEU A 548 -21.79 -14.19 14.21
CA LEU A 548 -21.14 -12.88 14.38
C LEU A 548 -21.07 -12.08 13.07
N THR A 549 -20.79 -12.75 11.96
CA THR A 549 -20.63 -12.12 10.65
C THR A 549 -21.96 -11.88 9.92
N GLY A 550 -23.02 -12.62 10.28
CA GLY A 550 -24.27 -12.66 9.53
C GLY A 550 -24.20 -13.47 8.22
N LEU A 551 -23.10 -14.20 8.01
CA LEU A 551 -22.91 -15.07 6.85
C LEU A 551 -23.57 -16.44 7.07
N ALA A 552 -23.88 -17.16 6.00
CA ALA A 552 -24.29 -18.55 6.11
C ALA A 552 -23.12 -19.44 6.60
N THR A 553 -23.38 -20.44 7.45
CA THR A 553 -22.36 -21.40 7.92
C THR A 553 -21.59 -22.05 6.77
N SER A 554 -22.27 -22.36 5.66
CA SER A 554 -21.65 -22.92 4.45
C SER A 554 -20.68 -21.95 3.77
N GLN A 555 -20.92 -20.64 3.86
CA GLN A 555 -20.02 -19.62 3.33
C GLN A 555 -18.78 -19.47 4.22
N VAL A 556 -18.96 -19.49 5.54
CA VAL A 556 -17.85 -19.49 6.51
C VAL A 556 -16.95 -20.71 6.32
N ALA A 557 -17.54 -21.89 6.07
CA ALA A 557 -16.79 -23.11 5.78
C ALA A 557 -15.87 -22.96 4.55
N LYS A 558 -16.36 -22.37 3.46
CA LYS A 558 -15.55 -22.10 2.25
C LYS A 558 -14.41 -21.12 2.52
N ILE A 559 -14.65 -20.09 3.32
CA ILE A 559 -13.59 -19.12 3.70
C ILE A 559 -12.55 -19.77 4.60
N LYS A 560 -12.99 -20.65 5.50
CA LYS A 560 -12.13 -21.44 6.39
C LYS A 560 -11.18 -22.35 5.61
N GLU A 561 -11.67 -23.03 4.56
CA GLU A 561 -10.80 -23.81 3.66
C GLU A 561 -9.75 -22.92 2.98
N ARG A 562 -10.13 -21.70 2.56
CA ARG A 562 -9.20 -20.72 1.96
C ARG A 562 -8.16 -20.19 2.94
N LEU A 563 -8.40 -20.20 4.24
CA LEU A 563 -7.44 -19.73 5.26
C LEU A 563 -6.27 -20.70 5.44
N ASN A 564 -6.46 -21.98 5.13
CA ASN A 564 -5.43 -23.01 5.34
C ASN A 564 -4.18 -22.73 4.50
N GLY A 565 -3.02 -22.54 5.16
CA GLY A 565 -1.74 -22.25 4.49
C GLY A 565 -1.59 -20.83 3.90
N ASN A 566 -2.57 -19.96 4.11
CA ASN A 566 -2.63 -18.58 3.56
C ASN A 566 -2.47 -17.48 4.62
N VAL A 567 -2.07 -17.84 5.84
CA VAL A 567 -1.72 -16.90 6.90
C VAL A 567 -0.19 -16.71 6.88
N LEU A 568 0.27 -15.47 6.66
CA LEU A 568 1.69 -15.12 6.62
C LEU A 568 2.03 -14.25 7.81
N ILE A 569 3.11 -14.61 8.51
CA ILE A 569 3.59 -13.87 9.69
C ILE A 569 4.72 -12.94 9.26
N VAL A 570 4.55 -11.66 9.54
CA VAL A 570 5.59 -10.65 9.30
C VAL A 570 6.39 -10.46 10.58
N ASN A 571 7.39 -11.32 10.77
CA ASN A 571 8.32 -11.24 11.92
C ASN A 571 9.52 -10.34 11.64
N ASN A 572 9.84 -10.10 10.37
CA ASN A 572 10.91 -9.21 9.94
C ASN A 572 10.33 -7.84 9.57
N SER A 573 10.81 -6.79 10.22
CA SER A 573 10.44 -5.41 9.89
C SER A 573 10.57 -5.08 8.40
N ALA A 574 11.61 -5.61 7.75
CA ALA A 574 11.90 -5.30 6.36
C ALA A 574 10.79 -5.69 5.37
N LEU A 575 9.96 -6.71 5.64
CA LEU A 575 9.04 -7.23 4.62
C LEU A 575 7.84 -6.30 4.39
N LEU A 576 7.13 -5.89 5.45
CA LEU A 576 5.99 -4.98 5.30
C LEU A 576 6.45 -3.55 4.99
N ASP A 577 7.64 -3.15 5.50
CA ASP A 577 8.32 -1.91 5.09
C ASP A 577 8.69 -1.92 3.60
N ALA A 578 9.18 -3.03 3.08
CA ALA A 578 9.53 -3.16 1.67
C ALA A 578 8.28 -3.20 0.78
N LEU A 579 7.22 -3.91 1.18
CA LEU A 579 5.94 -3.87 0.46
C LEU A 579 5.34 -2.46 0.45
N TYR A 580 5.46 -1.71 1.55
CA TYR A 580 5.05 -0.31 1.64
C TYR A 580 5.91 0.60 0.75
N ASN A 581 7.23 0.48 0.79
CA ASN A 581 8.13 1.28 -0.04
C ASN A 581 7.95 0.97 -1.52
N CYS A 582 7.67 -0.28 -1.87
CA CYS A 582 7.17 -0.66 -3.18
C CYS A 582 5.89 0.10 -3.48
N TYR A 583 4.87 0.05 -2.63
CA TYR A 583 3.64 0.82 -2.85
C TYR A 583 3.92 2.31 -3.12
N LEU A 584 4.75 2.97 -2.31
CA LEU A 584 5.08 4.39 -2.46
C LEU A 584 5.84 4.71 -3.76
N SER A 585 6.83 3.90 -4.12
CA SER A 585 7.69 4.16 -5.29
C SER A 585 6.93 4.15 -6.62
N PHE A 586 5.76 3.50 -6.67
CA PHE A 586 4.93 3.40 -7.89
C PHE A 586 3.60 4.15 -7.84
N SER A 587 3.11 4.50 -6.64
CA SER A 587 1.85 5.22 -6.50
C SER A 587 1.96 6.71 -6.83
N GLY A 588 3.18 7.25 -6.97
CA GLY A 588 3.44 8.62 -7.44
C GLY A 588 2.52 9.66 -6.82
N GLU A 589 2.83 10.11 -5.59
CA GLU A 589 2.09 11.14 -4.81
C GLU A 589 0.73 11.57 -5.37
N GLU A 590 -0.36 10.98 -4.86
CA GLU A 590 -1.68 11.63 -4.92
C GLU A 590 -2.18 12.03 -3.53
N ARG A 591 -2.50 13.32 -3.44
CA ARG A 591 -3.02 14.04 -2.29
C ARG A 591 -4.33 13.45 -1.80
N LEU A 592 -4.42 13.33 -0.47
CA LEU A 592 -5.66 13.12 0.28
C LEU A 592 -6.67 14.23 -0.03
N ASP A 593 -7.81 13.87 -0.60
CA ASP A 593 -9.01 14.71 -0.58
C ASP A 593 -10.08 14.17 0.37
N ALA A 594 -10.86 15.13 0.87
CA ALA A 594 -11.54 15.14 2.14
C ALA A 594 -12.89 14.39 2.20
N LYS A 595 -13.25 14.04 3.44
CA LYS A 595 -14.55 13.53 3.94
C LYS A 595 -15.78 14.04 3.17
N VAL A 596 -16.74 13.14 2.95
CA VAL A 596 -18.17 13.49 2.78
C VAL A 596 -19.04 12.62 3.69
N ALA A 597 -20.09 13.26 4.21
CA ALA A 597 -20.93 12.89 5.34
C ALA A 597 -22.08 11.92 5.04
N HIS A 598 -22.61 11.37 6.15
CA HIS A 598 -23.84 10.59 6.41
C HIS A 598 -25.01 10.63 5.42
N ARG A 599 -25.80 9.53 5.43
CA ARG A 599 -27.28 9.57 5.50
C ARG A 599 -27.89 8.28 6.08
N ASP A 600 -29.02 8.48 6.76
CA ASP A 600 -29.82 7.59 7.61
C ASP A 600 -30.72 6.55 6.92
N ASP A 601 -31.32 5.71 7.78
CA ASP A 601 -32.67 5.09 7.73
C ASP A 601 -32.80 3.74 6.97
N TYR A 602 -33.44 2.65 7.45
CA TYR A 602 -34.63 2.47 8.29
C TYR A 602 -34.65 1.13 9.09
N SER A 603 -35.48 1.14 10.14
CA SER A 603 -35.88 0.09 11.09
C SER A 603 -36.59 -1.16 10.56
N LEU A 604 -36.51 -2.28 11.30
CA LEU A 604 -37.60 -3.27 11.43
C LEU A 604 -37.78 -3.75 12.89
N LYS A 605 -39.03 -3.68 13.36
CA LYS A 605 -39.51 -3.87 14.74
C LYS A 605 -39.76 -5.34 15.10
N ARG A 606 -39.48 -5.73 16.35
CA ARG A 606 -40.13 -6.84 17.10
C ARG A 606 -40.37 -6.40 18.56
N PRO A 607 -41.42 -6.87 19.25
CA PRO A 607 -41.73 -6.40 20.60
C PRO A 607 -40.86 -7.13 21.62
N MET A 608 -40.00 -6.38 22.32
CA MET A 608 -39.33 -6.84 23.55
C MET A 608 -39.94 -6.15 24.76
N ILE A 609 -39.81 -6.82 25.90
CA ILE A 609 -40.28 -6.45 27.23
C ILE A 609 -39.94 -4.99 27.56
N SER A 610 -40.95 -4.23 28.00
CA SER A 610 -40.85 -2.81 28.36
C SER A 610 -40.10 -2.62 29.68
N ALA A 611 -38.78 -2.50 29.63
CA ALA A 611 -38.02 -1.76 30.64
C ALA A 611 -37.94 -0.30 30.21
N ALA A 612 -38.23 0.63 31.13
CA ALA A 612 -38.00 2.05 30.87
C ALA A 612 -36.48 2.27 30.61
N PRO A 613 -36.09 3.04 29.58
CA PRO A 613 -34.68 3.37 29.37
C PRO A 613 -34.17 4.18 30.56
N LEU A 614 -33.11 3.70 31.19
CA LEU A 614 -32.45 4.37 32.30
C LEU A 614 -31.80 5.66 31.80
N ASP A 615 -31.95 6.76 32.54
CA ASP A 615 -31.17 7.98 32.30
C ASP A 615 -29.69 7.75 32.68
N GLN A 616 -28.77 8.57 32.17
CA GLN A 616 -27.32 8.45 32.46
C GLN A 616 -26.98 8.45 33.96
N SER A 617 -27.87 9.00 34.80
CA SER A 617 -27.72 9.05 36.26
C SER A 617 -28.30 7.84 37.01
N GLU A 618 -29.05 6.96 36.34
CA GLU A 618 -29.82 5.90 36.95
C GLU A 618 -29.01 4.59 36.96
N GLY A 619 -28.76 4.07 38.16
CA GLY A 619 -28.12 2.77 38.35
C GLY A 619 -29.11 1.62 38.19
N ILE A 620 -28.58 0.41 38.01
CA ILE A 620 -29.36 -0.83 37.96
C ILE A 620 -29.38 -1.48 39.34
N VAL A 621 -30.55 -1.94 39.78
CA VAL A 621 -30.71 -2.77 40.98
C VAL A 621 -31.13 -4.17 40.55
N CYS A 622 -30.32 -5.17 40.86
CA CYS A 622 -30.55 -6.57 40.51
C CYS A 622 -30.37 -7.49 41.71
N LYS A 623 -30.95 -8.69 41.65
CA LYS A 623 -30.72 -9.71 42.67
C LYS A 623 -29.30 -10.26 42.58
N THR A 624 -28.89 -10.67 41.38
CA THR A 624 -27.64 -11.40 41.15
C THR A 624 -26.87 -10.86 39.94
N SER A 625 -25.61 -11.26 39.80
CA SER A 625 -24.79 -10.92 38.62
C SER A 625 -25.37 -11.49 37.33
N ARG A 626 -25.98 -12.70 37.39
CA ARG A 626 -26.71 -13.32 36.27
C ARG A 626 -27.78 -12.39 35.69
N GLU A 627 -28.58 -11.73 36.54
CA GLU A 627 -29.58 -10.76 36.09
C GLU A 627 -28.96 -9.45 35.60
N GLY A 628 -27.97 -8.92 36.34
CA GLY A 628 -27.43 -7.58 36.10
C GLY A 628 -26.67 -7.45 34.78
N TYR A 629 -25.90 -8.46 34.40
CA TYR A 629 -25.03 -8.37 33.23
C TYR A 629 -25.75 -8.12 31.90
N PRO A 630 -26.72 -8.95 31.46
CA PRO A 630 -27.40 -8.73 30.19
C PRO A 630 -28.16 -7.40 30.15
N ILE A 631 -28.73 -6.97 31.28
CA ILE A 631 -29.42 -5.67 31.37
C ILE A 631 -28.44 -4.52 31.11
N ILE A 632 -27.23 -4.60 31.66
CA ILE A 632 -26.18 -3.59 31.46
C ILE A 632 -25.73 -3.52 30.00
N ILE A 633 -25.47 -4.67 29.39
CA ILE A 633 -25.09 -4.76 27.98
C ILE A 633 -26.21 -4.23 27.07
N ASP A 634 -27.47 -4.59 27.34
CA ASP A 634 -28.60 -4.08 26.57
C ASP A 634 -28.79 -2.57 26.76
N THR A 635 -28.53 -2.06 27.98
CA THR A 635 -28.57 -0.63 28.28
C THR A 635 -27.52 0.13 27.48
N LEU A 636 -26.25 -0.31 27.50
CA LEU A 636 -25.17 0.27 26.67
C LEU A 636 -25.51 0.26 25.18
N ARG A 637 -26.16 -0.81 24.72
CA ARG A 637 -26.55 -1.01 23.31
C ARG A 637 -27.74 -0.14 22.88
N LYS A 638 -28.78 -0.02 23.71
CA LYS A 638 -30.07 0.62 23.36
C LYS A 638 -30.18 2.08 23.77
N THR A 639 -29.36 2.56 24.71
CA THR A 639 -29.49 3.93 25.21
C THR A 639 -29.25 4.94 24.08
N GLU A 640 -30.28 5.71 23.74
CA GLU A 640 -30.24 6.74 22.70
C GLU A 640 -29.43 7.97 23.15
N LYS A 641 -29.52 8.33 24.44
CA LYS A 641 -28.78 9.44 25.07
C LYS A 641 -27.49 8.95 25.73
N ILE A 642 -26.61 8.33 24.96
CA ILE A 642 -25.31 7.82 25.46
C ILE A 642 -24.18 8.78 25.11
N ARG A 643 -23.12 8.81 25.93
CA ARG A 643 -21.90 9.55 25.60
C ARG A 643 -21.11 8.74 24.58
N PHE A 644 -20.66 9.40 23.53
CA PHE A 644 -19.63 8.86 22.64
C PHE A 644 -18.28 9.43 23.05
N ALA A 645 -17.28 8.55 23.19
CA ALA A 645 -15.91 8.91 23.47
C ALA A 645 -15.01 8.22 22.45
N ILE A 646 -13.96 8.90 22.00
CA ILE A 646 -12.91 8.28 21.21
C ILE A 646 -11.81 7.93 22.21
N ASP A 647 -11.46 6.65 22.30
CA ASP A 647 -10.40 6.20 23.19
C ASP A 647 -9.00 6.54 22.61
N ASP A 648 -7.95 6.28 23.38
CA ASP A 648 -6.56 6.52 22.95
C ASP A 648 -6.21 5.73 21.67
N SER A 649 -6.92 4.63 21.43
CA SER A 649 -6.83 3.80 20.22
C SER A 649 -7.56 4.36 19.01
N GLY A 650 -8.29 5.47 19.14
CA GLY A 650 -9.07 6.07 18.06
C GLY A 650 -10.40 5.34 17.77
N GLN A 651 -10.76 4.33 18.58
CA GLN A 651 -12.02 3.62 18.47
C GLN A 651 -13.10 4.46 19.13
N GLU A 652 -14.21 4.64 18.43
CA GLU A 652 -15.40 5.26 19.02
C GLU A 652 -16.08 4.27 19.95
N GLN A 653 -16.36 4.73 21.16
CA GLN A 653 -16.94 3.95 22.23
C GLN A 653 -18.25 4.60 22.71
N ARG A 654 -19.21 3.75 23.04
CA ARG A 654 -20.45 4.11 23.73
C ARG A 654 -20.21 3.96 25.23
N GLU A 655 -20.36 5.05 25.97
CA GLU A 655 -19.93 5.15 27.37
C GLU A 655 -21.09 5.56 28.29
N LEU A 656 -21.26 4.82 29.39
CA LEU A 656 -22.04 5.20 30.56
C LEU A 656 -21.11 5.77 31.63
N ILE A 657 -21.32 7.04 31.96
CA ILE A 657 -20.53 7.75 32.97
C ILE A 657 -21.12 7.52 34.36
N ALA A 658 -20.25 7.20 35.32
CA ALA A 658 -20.62 6.95 36.71
C ALA A 658 -21.76 5.92 36.85
N PHE A 659 -21.72 4.88 36.02
CA PHE A 659 -22.67 3.77 36.04
C PHE A 659 -22.64 3.06 37.40
N LYS A 660 -23.82 2.70 37.92
CA LYS A 660 -23.98 2.06 39.22
C LYS A 660 -24.76 0.77 39.06
N LEU A 661 -24.24 -0.32 39.59
CA LEU A 661 -24.94 -1.59 39.78
C LEU A 661 -25.05 -1.87 41.28
N LYS A 662 -26.25 -2.19 41.74
CA LYS A 662 -26.51 -2.69 43.10
C LYS A 662 -26.95 -4.15 43.02
N LEU A 663 -26.18 -5.04 43.63
CA LEU A 663 -26.50 -6.45 43.82
C LEU A 663 -27.08 -6.69 45.21
N MET A 664 -28.30 -7.20 45.28
CA MET A 664 -28.96 -7.53 46.56
C MET A 664 -28.46 -8.85 47.16
N PHE A 665 -28.10 -9.82 46.31
CA PHE A 665 -27.66 -11.16 46.69
C PHE A 665 -26.37 -11.55 45.94
N PRO A 666 -25.24 -10.87 46.20
CA PRO A 666 -24.00 -11.03 45.42
C PRO A 666 -23.38 -12.44 45.45
N LEU A 667 -23.77 -13.30 46.39
CA LEU A 667 -23.23 -14.67 46.52
C LEU A 667 -23.97 -15.71 45.67
N ILE A 668 -25.16 -15.38 45.15
CA ILE A 668 -26.01 -16.26 44.34
C ILE A 668 -25.77 -15.95 42.86
N ASP A 669 -25.67 -16.97 42.01
CA ASP A 669 -25.51 -16.85 40.55
C ASP A 669 -24.46 -15.79 40.14
N ARG A 670 -23.24 -16.01 40.65
CA ARG A 670 -22.11 -15.07 40.54
C ARG A 670 -21.61 -14.91 39.12
N VAL A 671 -21.84 -15.92 38.28
CA VAL A 671 -21.44 -15.98 36.88
C VAL A 671 -22.69 -16.23 36.04
N PRO A 672 -23.00 -15.36 35.06
CA PRO A 672 -24.06 -15.60 34.10
C PRO A 672 -23.84 -16.88 33.29
N ASP A 673 -24.90 -17.54 32.82
CA ASP A 673 -24.81 -18.88 32.23
C ASP A 673 -23.96 -18.93 30.94
N TYR A 674 -24.01 -17.89 30.09
CA TYR A 674 -23.15 -17.80 28.90
C TYR A 674 -21.66 -17.52 29.21
N LEU A 675 -21.30 -17.30 30.49
CA LEU A 675 -19.91 -17.23 30.96
C LEU A 675 -19.51 -18.45 31.79
N ALA A 676 -20.35 -19.49 31.88
CA ALA A 676 -20.06 -20.68 32.69
C ALA A 676 -18.71 -21.33 32.29
N ASP A 677 -18.44 -21.43 30.99
CA ASP A 677 -17.18 -21.99 30.46
C ASP A 677 -15.95 -21.11 30.76
N GLN A 678 -16.16 -19.85 31.13
CA GLN A 678 -15.12 -18.88 31.47
C GLN A 678 -14.84 -18.83 32.98
N LEU A 679 -15.54 -19.62 33.81
CA LEU A 679 -15.33 -19.63 35.26
C LEU A 679 -13.86 -19.84 35.67
N PRO A 680 -13.07 -20.76 35.07
CA PRO A 680 -11.65 -20.90 35.41
C PRO A 680 -10.84 -19.61 35.19
N ASN A 681 -11.15 -18.88 34.11
CA ASN A 681 -10.48 -17.62 33.78
C ASN A 681 -10.86 -16.50 34.76
N LEU A 682 -12.14 -16.44 35.17
CA LEU A 682 -12.64 -15.51 36.19
C LEU A 682 -11.96 -15.76 37.55
N GLU A 683 -11.82 -17.02 37.93
CA GLU A 683 -11.11 -17.42 39.16
C GLU A 683 -9.63 -17.07 39.11
N GLN A 684 -8.98 -17.35 37.99
CA GLN A 684 -7.58 -17.00 37.77
C GLN A 684 -7.37 -15.49 37.89
N TYR A 685 -8.20 -14.68 37.25
CA TYR A 685 -8.14 -13.21 37.36
C TYR A 685 -8.34 -12.73 38.80
N ALA A 686 -9.37 -13.23 39.50
CA ALA A 686 -9.62 -12.83 40.87
C ALA A 686 -8.40 -13.14 41.75
N SER A 687 -7.79 -14.30 41.55
CA SER A 687 -6.56 -14.72 42.23
C SER A 687 -5.37 -13.80 41.93
N THR A 688 -5.04 -13.60 40.65
CA THR A 688 -3.83 -12.88 40.20
C THR A 688 -3.92 -11.36 40.33
N VAL A 689 -5.12 -10.81 40.51
CA VAL A 689 -5.32 -9.36 40.62
C VAL A 689 -5.67 -8.93 42.04
N LEU A 690 -6.62 -9.60 42.71
CA LEU A 690 -7.27 -9.07 43.92
C LEU A 690 -7.07 -9.91 45.19
N LEU A 691 -6.79 -11.21 45.09
CA LEU A 691 -6.80 -12.12 46.24
C LEU A 691 -5.41 -12.58 46.70
N SER A 692 -4.55 -13.01 45.76
CA SER A 692 -3.21 -13.51 46.10
C SER A 692 -2.32 -12.39 46.65
N ASP A 693 -1.40 -12.71 47.55
CA ASP A 693 -0.44 -11.75 48.11
C ASP A 693 0.47 -11.13 47.03
N ASP A 694 0.73 -11.87 45.95
CA ASP A 694 1.46 -11.41 44.76
C ASP A 694 0.55 -10.73 43.71
N GLY A 695 -0.75 -10.62 43.99
CA GLY A 695 -1.71 -10.06 43.06
C GLY A 695 -1.47 -8.58 42.77
N ILE A 696 -1.70 -8.16 41.52
CA ILE A 696 -1.32 -6.80 41.03
C ILE A 696 -1.85 -5.68 41.94
N ILE A 697 -3.11 -5.75 42.34
CA ILE A 697 -3.73 -4.76 43.24
C ILE A 697 -3.47 -5.15 44.70
N ARG A 698 -3.65 -6.43 45.05
CA ARG A 698 -3.57 -6.90 46.43
C ARG A 698 -2.23 -6.60 47.09
N LYS A 699 -1.13 -6.84 46.38
CA LYS A 699 0.23 -6.57 46.85
C LYS A 699 0.42 -5.11 47.29
N GLY A 700 -0.14 -4.16 46.54
CA GLY A 700 -0.08 -2.74 46.89
C GLY A 700 -0.89 -2.39 48.15
N LEU A 701 -2.03 -3.05 48.34
CA LEU A 701 -2.90 -2.84 49.50
C LEU A 701 -2.31 -3.45 50.78
N GLU A 702 -1.72 -4.63 50.69
CA GLU A 702 -1.04 -5.31 51.81
C GLU A 702 0.25 -4.58 52.20
N SER A 703 1.10 -4.21 51.22
CA SER A 703 2.35 -3.48 51.49
C SER A 703 2.13 -2.09 52.11
N SER A 704 0.98 -1.46 51.85
CA SER A 704 0.58 -0.20 52.50
C SER A 704 -0.13 -0.38 53.84
N GLY A 705 -0.33 -1.63 54.30
CA GLY A 705 -1.01 -1.97 55.54
C GLY A 705 -2.52 -1.64 55.54
N GLN A 706 -3.11 -1.35 54.38
CA GLN A 706 -4.50 -0.92 54.29
C GLN A 706 -5.47 -2.05 54.61
N ILE A 707 -5.18 -3.28 54.18
CA ILE A 707 -6.02 -4.45 54.46
C ILE A 707 -6.12 -4.67 55.97
N ASP A 708 -4.98 -4.79 56.66
CA ASP A 708 -4.94 -5.03 58.10
C ASP A 708 -5.62 -3.91 58.90
N ALA A 709 -5.39 -2.65 58.51
CA ALA A 709 -6.05 -1.49 59.14
C ALA A 709 -7.58 -1.54 58.94
N PHE A 710 -8.03 -1.86 57.73
CA PHE A 710 -9.45 -1.97 57.38
C PHE A 710 -10.13 -3.12 58.15
N VAL A 711 -9.50 -4.30 58.14
CA VAL A 711 -9.97 -5.51 58.82
C VAL A 711 -10.05 -5.28 60.33
N SER A 712 -8.96 -4.79 60.94
CA SER A 712 -8.90 -4.51 62.37
C SER A 712 -9.91 -3.46 62.81
N TYR A 713 -10.09 -2.40 62.00
CA TYR A 713 -11.06 -1.34 62.28
C TYR A 713 -12.49 -1.88 62.29
N LEU A 714 -12.89 -2.62 61.26
CA LEU A 714 -14.23 -3.20 61.16
C LEU A 714 -14.46 -4.31 62.19
N ALA A 715 -13.47 -5.16 62.47
CA ALA A 715 -13.57 -6.23 63.47
C ALA A 715 -13.90 -5.68 64.86
N ARG A 716 -13.20 -4.62 65.30
CA ARG A 716 -13.54 -3.91 66.55
C ARG A 716 -14.95 -3.34 66.55
N TYR A 717 -15.43 -2.91 65.38
CA TYR A 717 -16.71 -2.24 65.23
C TYR A 717 -17.88 -3.21 65.27
N VAL A 718 -17.76 -4.37 64.62
CA VAL A 718 -18.78 -5.42 64.63
C VAL A 718 -18.77 -6.24 65.92
N GLY A 719 -17.62 -6.35 66.62
CA GLY A 719 -17.49 -7.09 67.88
C GLY A 719 -17.99 -6.38 69.14
N HIS A 720 -18.38 -5.09 69.08
CA HIS A 720 -18.83 -4.32 70.26
C HIS A 720 -20.35 -4.16 70.31
N HIS A 721 -21.05 -5.08 71.00
CA HIS A 721 -22.52 -5.09 71.13
C HIS A 721 -23.15 -3.89 71.89
N LYS A 722 -22.37 -3.08 72.61
CA LYS A 722 -22.93 -2.06 73.52
C LYS A 722 -23.43 -0.77 72.84
N LYS A 723 -23.04 -0.48 71.60
CA LYS A 723 -23.58 0.64 70.79
C LYS A 723 -23.47 0.35 69.29
N SER A 724 -24.50 -0.27 68.72
CA SER A 724 -24.63 -0.47 67.26
C SER A 724 -24.78 0.88 66.56
N ARG A 725 -23.68 1.40 66.02
CA ARG A 725 -23.65 2.61 65.16
C ARG A 725 -22.94 2.27 63.87
N SER A 726 -23.34 2.85 62.75
CA SER A 726 -22.67 2.64 61.45
C SER A 726 -21.36 3.48 61.34
N THR A 727 -20.46 3.14 60.41
CA THR A 727 -19.19 3.85 60.15
C THR A 727 -19.10 4.24 58.69
N ARG A 728 -18.48 5.40 58.40
CA ARG A 728 -18.16 5.86 57.04
C ARG A 728 -16.65 5.93 56.77
N ARG A 729 -15.83 5.40 57.70
CA ARG A 729 -14.36 5.48 57.66
C ARG A 729 -13.68 4.20 57.18
N ALA A 730 -14.44 3.12 57.00
CA ALA A 730 -13.89 1.89 56.48
C ALA A 730 -13.78 2.03 54.96
N CYS A 731 -12.60 2.42 54.50
CA CYS A 731 -12.27 2.63 53.10
C CYS A 731 -10.86 2.09 52.82
N ILE A 732 -10.71 1.46 51.66
CA ILE A 732 -9.44 1.07 51.04
C ILE A 732 -9.28 1.95 49.79
N VAL A 733 -8.10 2.52 49.60
CA VAL A 733 -7.76 3.34 48.43
C VAL A 733 -6.63 2.67 47.67
N VAL A 734 -6.86 2.35 46.41
CA VAL A 734 -5.84 1.70 45.57
C VAL A 734 -4.75 2.73 45.24
N PRO A 735 -3.48 2.45 45.56
CA PRO A 735 -2.40 3.40 45.32
C PRO A 735 -2.17 3.61 43.82
N HIS A 736 -1.83 4.85 43.45
CA HIS A 736 -1.39 5.18 42.11
C HIS A 736 0.14 5.06 42.04
N VAL A 737 0.64 4.31 41.06
CA VAL A 737 2.08 4.15 40.81
C VAL A 737 2.36 4.63 39.39
N PRO A 738 3.14 5.70 39.20
CA PRO A 738 3.59 6.14 37.87
C PRO A 738 4.44 5.05 37.21
N ASP A 739 4.46 5.03 35.87
CA ASP A 739 5.36 4.13 35.14
C ASP A 739 6.81 4.63 35.13
N GLU A 740 7.68 3.89 34.41
CA GLU A 740 9.11 4.18 34.28
C GLU A 740 9.43 5.53 33.60
N HIS A 741 8.44 6.15 32.95
CA HIS A 741 8.54 7.45 32.31
C HIS A 741 7.89 8.57 33.13
N GLY A 742 7.32 8.24 34.30
CA GLY A 742 6.60 9.20 35.15
C GLY A 742 5.16 9.47 34.68
N GLU A 743 4.67 8.73 33.70
CA GLU A 743 3.29 8.83 33.23
C GLU A 743 2.35 8.08 34.18
N PRO A 744 1.11 8.57 34.35
CA PRO A 744 0.15 7.93 35.24
C PRO A 744 -0.28 6.58 34.66
N ARG A 745 -0.04 5.49 35.40
CA ARG A 745 -0.53 4.13 35.09
C ARG A 745 -1.60 3.66 36.08
N PRO A 746 -2.80 4.26 36.09
CA PRO A 746 -3.82 3.97 37.09
C PRO A 746 -4.41 2.58 36.92
N LEU A 747 -4.44 1.81 38.01
CA LEU A 747 -5.13 0.52 38.09
C LEU A 747 -6.65 0.70 37.94
N GLY A 748 -7.35 -0.37 37.56
CA GLY A 748 -8.79 -0.33 37.31
C GLY A 748 -9.62 0.00 38.56
N LEU A 749 -9.35 -0.65 39.69
CA LEU A 749 -10.03 -0.39 40.96
C LEU A 749 -9.45 0.87 41.62
N ILE A 750 -10.31 1.75 42.15
CA ILE A 750 -9.93 3.00 42.81
C ILE A 750 -10.10 2.89 44.32
N SER A 751 -11.27 2.43 44.77
CA SER A 751 -11.54 2.34 46.21
C SER A 751 -12.59 1.28 46.54
N VAL A 752 -12.51 0.78 47.76
CA VAL A 752 -13.48 -0.14 48.35
C VAL A 752 -13.95 0.44 49.66
N TRP A 753 -15.27 0.50 49.87
CA TRP A 753 -15.88 1.00 51.09
C TRP A 753 -16.74 -0.09 51.68
N ALA A 754 -16.78 -0.19 53.01
CA ALA A 754 -17.67 -1.11 53.69
C ALA A 754 -18.45 -0.43 54.81
N THR A 755 -19.73 -0.76 54.91
CA THR A 755 -20.63 -0.19 55.89
C THR A 755 -21.40 -1.30 56.61
N PRO A 756 -21.27 -1.43 57.94
CA PRO A 756 -22.05 -2.41 58.68
C PRO A 756 -23.49 -1.91 58.86
N ARG A 757 -24.43 -2.83 58.66
CA ARG A 757 -25.87 -2.68 58.82
C ARG A 757 -26.36 -3.76 59.79
N PHE A 758 -26.82 -3.33 60.95
CA PHE A 758 -27.22 -4.22 62.04
C PHE A 758 -28.70 -4.58 61.88
N ALA A 759 -28.99 -5.83 61.55
CA ALA A 759 -30.36 -6.31 61.40
C ALA A 759 -30.95 -6.80 62.74
N SER A 760 -30.11 -7.38 63.59
CA SER A 760 -30.45 -7.79 64.96
C SER A 760 -29.21 -7.66 65.88
N PRO A 761 -29.33 -7.87 67.20
CA PRO A 761 -28.16 -7.87 68.11
C PRO A 761 -27.09 -8.91 67.77
N SER A 762 -27.45 -9.98 67.06
CA SER A 762 -26.58 -11.08 66.63
C SER A 762 -26.22 -11.04 65.14
N ALA A 763 -27.10 -10.50 64.27
CA ALA A 763 -26.90 -10.50 62.83
C ALA A 763 -26.45 -9.14 62.28
N THR A 764 -25.27 -9.11 61.66
CA THR A 764 -24.70 -7.91 61.01
C THR A 764 -24.42 -8.18 59.54
N PHE A 765 -24.94 -7.32 58.67
CA PHE A 765 -24.60 -7.30 57.25
C PHE A 765 -23.49 -6.29 56.99
N LEU A 766 -22.51 -6.64 56.17
CA LEU A 766 -21.50 -5.71 55.70
C LEU A 766 -21.78 -5.40 54.23
N ASP A 767 -22.26 -4.19 53.96
CA ASP A 767 -22.52 -3.71 52.61
C ASP A 767 -21.24 -3.11 52.02
N PHE A 768 -20.94 -3.39 50.75
CA PHE A 768 -19.74 -2.92 50.07
C PHE A 768 -20.04 -1.94 48.93
N VAL A 769 -19.10 -1.03 48.67
CA VAL A 769 -19.06 -0.19 47.47
C VAL A 769 -17.68 -0.29 46.83
N PHE A 770 -17.64 -0.79 45.60
CA PHE A 770 -16.44 -0.86 44.76
C PHE A 770 -16.51 0.22 43.70
N VAL A 771 -15.46 1.05 43.60
CA VAL A 771 -15.37 2.10 42.58
C VAL A 771 -14.26 1.75 41.61
N TRP A 772 -14.62 1.54 40.35
CA TRP A 772 -13.75 1.24 39.23
C TRP A 772 -13.66 2.44 38.29
N ARG A 773 -12.45 2.72 37.78
CA ARG A 773 -12.16 3.88 36.93
C ARG A 773 -12.75 3.72 35.53
N THR A 774 -12.32 2.68 34.84
CA THR A 774 -12.58 2.45 33.42
C THR A 774 -12.76 0.96 33.22
N VAL A 775 -13.90 0.58 32.64
CA VAL A 775 -14.35 -0.81 32.54
C VAL A 775 -14.91 -1.05 31.14
N GLU A 776 -14.29 -1.94 30.38
CA GLU A 776 -14.86 -2.44 29.12
C GLU A 776 -15.94 -3.48 29.45
N ALA A 777 -17.11 -3.40 28.81
CA ALA A 777 -18.29 -4.12 29.27
C ALA A 777 -18.29 -5.63 28.95
N PHE A 778 -17.61 -6.11 27.91
CA PHE A 778 -17.62 -7.52 27.51
C PHE A 778 -16.64 -8.39 28.30
N ILE A 779 -15.47 -7.87 28.65
CA ILE A 779 -14.42 -8.61 29.35
C ILE A 779 -14.04 -7.94 30.66
N GLY A 780 -13.89 -6.61 30.69
CA GLY A 780 -13.52 -5.90 31.92
C GLY A 780 -14.56 -6.04 33.02
N PHE A 781 -15.83 -5.85 32.69
CA PHE A 781 -16.94 -5.86 33.63
C PHE A 781 -17.19 -7.21 34.31
N PRO A 782 -17.31 -8.36 33.61
CA PRO A 782 -17.60 -9.64 34.29
C PRO A 782 -16.45 -10.05 35.22
N TYR A 783 -15.20 -9.86 34.80
CA TYR A 783 -14.01 -10.20 35.56
C TYR A 783 -13.87 -9.32 36.82
N SER A 784 -14.00 -8.01 36.66
CA SER A 784 -13.90 -7.08 37.78
C SER A 784 -15.08 -7.18 38.76
N LEU A 785 -16.30 -7.46 38.30
CA LEU A 785 -17.44 -7.70 39.17
C LEU A 785 -17.28 -9.00 39.97
N TYR A 786 -16.92 -10.10 39.31
CA TYR A 786 -16.64 -11.38 39.96
C TYR A 786 -15.51 -11.25 40.98
N GLY A 787 -14.43 -10.58 40.60
CA GLY A 787 -13.31 -10.26 41.48
C GLY A 787 -13.71 -9.41 42.68
N SER A 788 -14.61 -8.43 42.50
CA SER A 788 -15.13 -7.60 43.60
C SER A 788 -15.94 -8.43 44.61
N ILE A 789 -16.77 -9.37 44.14
CA ILE A 789 -17.52 -10.29 45.00
C ILE A 789 -16.55 -11.15 45.82
N LYS A 790 -15.55 -11.75 45.16
CA LYS A 790 -14.55 -12.60 45.83
C LYS A 790 -13.71 -11.83 46.85
N LEU A 791 -13.33 -10.59 46.54
CA LEU A 791 -12.60 -9.74 47.47
C LEU A 791 -13.46 -9.37 48.69
N ALA A 792 -14.75 -9.10 48.51
CA ALA A 792 -15.67 -8.86 49.61
C ALA A 792 -15.79 -10.10 50.52
N GLU A 793 -15.84 -11.30 49.94
CA GLU A 793 -15.83 -12.57 50.70
C GLU A 793 -14.55 -12.76 51.51
N ASP A 794 -13.37 -12.57 50.90
CA ASP A 794 -12.07 -12.63 51.60
C ASP A 794 -12.03 -11.65 52.79
N LEU A 795 -12.42 -10.39 52.56
CA LEU A 795 -12.43 -9.37 53.59
C LEU A 795 -13.38 -9.71 54.75
N ILE A 796 -14.59 -10.21 54.45
CA ILE A 796 -15.52 -10.65 55.49
C ILE A 796 -14.95 -11.79 56.31
N ASN A 797 -14.34 -12.78 55.67
CA ASN A 797 -13.74 -13.91 56.38
C ASN A 797 -12.61 -13.45 57.32
N ARG A 798 -11.75 -12.53 56.85
CA ARG A 798 -10.68 -11.92 57.67
C ARG A 798 -11.24 -11.10 58.84
N ILE A 799 -12.29 -10.30 58.60
CA ILE A 799 -12.96 -9.49 59.64
C ILE A 799 -13.61 -10.40 60.69
N ALA A 800 -14.35 -11.42 60.25
CA ALA A 800 -15.04 -12.37 61.13
C ALA A 800 -14.04 -13.11 62.02
N SER A 801 -12.95 -13.63 61.43
CA SER A 801 -11.86 -14.27 62.15
C SER A 801 -11.23 -13.34 63.20
N THR A 802 -10.94 -12.09 62.82
CA THR A 802 -10.34 -11.08 63.72
C THR A 802 -11.30 -10.64 64.84
N ALA A 803 -12.61 -10.61 64.56
CA ALA A 803 -13.64 -10.24 65.53
C ALA A 803 -14.04 -11.40 66.47
N GLY A 804 -13.65 -12.64 66.14
CA GLY A 804 -14.10 -13.84 66.85
C GLY A 804 -15.59 -14.16 66.61
N ILE A 805 -16.14 -13.81 65.44
CA ILE A 805 -17.54 -14.04 65.06
C ILE A 805 -17.58 -15.02 63.89
N ALA A 806 -18.60 -15.89 63.83
CA ALA A 806 -18.80 -16.78 62.70
C ALA A 806 -19.40 -16.04 61.48
N VAL A 807 -18.99 -16.44 60.27
CA VAL A 807 -19.68 -16.05 59.04
C VAL A 807 -20.91 -16.95 58.88
N SER A 808 -22.07 -16.48 59.31
CA SER A 808 -23.33 -17.26 59.36
C SER A 808 -24.56 -16.36 59.39
N SER A 809 -25.75 -16.96 59.27
CA SER A 809 -27.05 -16.27 59.35
C SER A 809 -27.25 -15.48 60.66
N ASP A 810 -26.60 -15.90 61.75
CA ASP A 810 -26.70 -15.30 63.08
C ASP A 810 -25.41 -14.58 63.51
N GLY A 811 -24.50 -14.31 62.56
CA GLY A 811 -23.21 -13.65 62.78
C GLY A 811 -22.93 -12.53 61.76
N LEU A 812 -21.76 -12.56 61.13
CA LEU A 812 -21.38 -11.60 60.07
C LEU A 812 -21.74 -12.15 58.69
N GLN A 813 -22.39 -11.33 57.87
CA GLN A 813 -22.82 -11.70 56.51
C GLN A 813 -22.42 -10.65 55.48
N LEU A 814 -22.22 -11.08 54.23
CA LEU A 814 -22.16 -10.16 53.10
C LEU A 814 -23.55 -9.59 52.87
N GLY A 815 -23.66 -8.26 52.90
CA GLY A 815 -24.87 -7.54 52.57
C GLY A 815 -24.97 -7.25 51.08
N GLU A 816 -25.38 -6.03 50.77
CA GLU A 816 -25.50 -5.54 49.40
C GLU A 816 -24.11 -5.17 48.84
N LEU A 817 -23.89 -5.41 47.56
CA LEU A 817 -22.67 -4.98 46.86
C LEU A 817 -23.02 -3.94 45.80
N ASN A 818 -22.45 -2.75 45.93
CA ASN A 818 -22.58 -1.68 44.97
C ASN A 818 -21.29 -1.62 44.13
N TYR A 819 -21.43 -1.71 42.82
CA TYR A 819 -20.35 -1.60 41.86
C TYR A 819 -20.54 -0.30 41.08
N VAL A 820 -19.55 0.58 41.12
CA VAL A 820 -19.56 1.87 40.43
C VAL A 820 -18.47 1.88 39.39
N ALA A 821 -18.81 1.95 38.10
CA ALA A 821 -17.87 2.22 37.03
C ALA A 821 -17.94 3.71 36.68
N LEU A 822 -16.86 4.47 36.88
CA LEU A 822 -16.81 5.88 36.49
C LEU A 822 -16.90 6.04 34.97
N SER A 823 -16.38 5.06 34.23
CA SER A 823 -16.49 4.91 32.79
C SER A 823 -16.76 3.44 32.48
N LEU A 824 -17.97 3.11 32.05
CA LEU A 824 -18.33 1.79 31.52
C LEU A 824 -18.58 1.93 30.02
N HIS A 825 -17.87 1.18 29.18
CA HIS A 825 -17.89 1.41 27.73
C HIS A 825 -17.87 0.13 26.90
N ILE A 826 -18.35 0.25 25.65
CA ILE A 826 -18.22 -0.74 24.56
C ILE A 826 -17.87 -0.04 23.25
N GLY A 827 -17.25 -0.75 22.29
CA GLY A 827 -17.08 -0.24 20.93
C GLY A 827 -18.44 0.11 20.28
N SER A 828 -18.49 1.18 19.48
CA SER A 828 -19.72 1.61 18.78
C SER A 828 -19.96 0.90 17.46
N ASP A 829 -19.00 0.09 16.97
CA ASP A 829 -19.10 -0.58 15.69
C ASP A 829 -20.19 -1.68 15.66
N GLU A 830 -20.52 -2.10 14.44
CA GLU A 830 -21.60 -3.05 14.20
C GLU A 830 -21.31 -4.42 14.84
N PHE A 831 -20.03 -4.83 14.95
CA PHE A 831 -19.65 -6.10 15.53
C PHE A 831 -19.87 -6.12 17.04
N HIS A 832 -19.41 -5.09 17.75
CA HIS A 832 -19.69 -4.95 19.19
C HIS A 832 -21.20 -4.88 19.44
N THR A 833 -21.95 -4.19 18.58
CA THR A 833 -23.41 -4.13 18.69
C THR A 833 -24.08 -5.50 18.51
N ARG A 834 -23.59 -6.34 17.59
CA ARG A 834 -24.09 -7.71 17.36
C ARG A 834 -23.72 -8.66 18.51
N VAL A 835 -22.49 -8.58 19.03
CA VAL A 835 -22.05 -9.32 20.23
C VAL A 835 -22.92 -8.95 21.43
N ALA A 836 -23.13 -7.64 21.66
CA ALA A 836 -24.00 -7.17 22.73
C ALA A 836 -25.41 -7.75 22.60
N LYS A 837 -25.96 -7.77 21.38
CA LYS A 837 -27.28 -8.36 21.12
C LYS A 837 -27.28 -9.87 21.41
N GLN A 838 -26.25 -10.61 20.99
CA GLN A 838 -26.16 -12.05 21.23
C GLN A 838 -26.10 -12.38 22.73
N ILE A 839 -25.31 -11.63 23.52
CA ILE A 839 -25.26 -11.78 24.98
C ILE A 839 -26.66 -11.61 25.59
N VAL A 840 -27.42 -10.61 25.13
CA VAL A 840 -28.77 -10.34 25.61
C VAL A 840 -29.74 -11.44 25.19
N ASP A 841 -29.66 -11.89 23.94
CA ASP A 841 -30.51 -12.96 23.40
C ASP A 841 -30.24 -14.28 24.15
N SER A 842 -28.97 -14.66 24.36
CA SER A 842 -28.57 -15.86 25.11
C SER A 842 -28.90 -15.84 26.59
N ALA A 843 -29.11 -14.67 27.18
CA ALA A 843 -29.53 -14.52 28.57
C ALA A 843 -31.07 -14.40 28.73
N SER A 844 -31.79 -14.31 27.61
CA SER A 844 -33.26 -14.23 27.58
C SER A 844 -33.93 -15.60 27.39
N ASP A 845 -33.17 -16.61 26.97
CA ASP A 845 -33.53 -18.04 27.00
C ASP A 845 -33.27 -18.63 28.39
#